data_AF-A0A3D5T8H2-F1
#
_entry.id   AF-A0A3D5T8H2-F1
#
_cell.length_a   1.000
_cell.length_b   1.000
_cell.length_c   1.000
_cell.angle_alpha   90.00
_cell.angle_beta   90.00
_cell.angle_gamma   90.00
#
_symmetry.space_group_name_H-M   'P 1'
#
loop_
_entity.id
_entity.type
_entity.pdbx_description
1 polymer ?
#
loop_
_entity_poly.entity_id
_entity_poly.type
_entity_poly.pdbx_seq_one_letter_code
_entity_poly.pdbx_strand_id
1 'polypeptide(L)'
;MNSLNILHISDAHIQMAAKEEVSEIVAKMINDALKVQKKQNIKIDLVCFTGDLIQRGDKAIDDEKQLELAEEILVNPVLSGLGLEKDKFIMVPGNHEVDVKKIVKATEKGLLVESLEEINDNVSDMDEVYLARLDYFYQWIDNYYDDIIREKIGYAFLREIDGKKIGIACIDSAWRSSGKGGCEKGIMYVGQKQINDLYKHIKDADIKICLMHHPTDWLSDYESTIIERELTKFDIVLRGHVHENDHKEVCRQSMKTIYSTAGKLFPLDYSFGRAVDGYNGYSILNIDFNNNICNIFLRTYYAKDRNAFDSAINLVENGQVSYPLNGDIAEKQMEFNIVNGINDYFTNMSETLTLIKEIDTYSPIAIEEVFVEPVLSEESEYVSESSGKGENIGLDELLEDTNNVILLGQKESGKTTILQQIGLKYIDKYSELEIMPIHIDMRYLPKKSDKLTNAAIYFVMKNMFDDATIRKEKVKELIDSGKIVFLIDNIDISNANHTVLLSKFIKENSGNRFILTTKEEFFQSIDVKKLPEYTKDFKKLYINTFGKAQIRELVTKWAGRRDDVADVSEVVEKINGYCESINFAKTPFNVSIFMVLWDSDKNFVPQNEGIVMENYLEVLLEKLSPKEAERSTYSFKIKQHFLSNLAHKMFEKNEYYFSKEEFNDFVYQYHKTKGYKEAESRFSTLFFEKGILSISDDNIVFSHTSILEFYLAEYARNNEEFLNFMIQKGNRIYFNNEICFYSGLVPDCKKLLDSMADTIIEAIMKNIDVIDTLNNIEIITDFKIEKDELVKKLEENRPTQKEIDDMSDSSQKEVTPDEFRKKKSPVLLETKQNSQDSENVEEEVAQQEAEDFYLLVSIYGSILKNAELLDNSDKVQHLENYMYAMNILLGEIFALAEVFKKEIPFEDFIKENQEEGKELTQEDFEKSKELFLEMIKVSFPIALQHVILENVGTPKLEVAIDELMGQKEDKPFEKFMLEFLKCDLNVGNVMSELHRYIQKETSEGILKLIFMKLLFYYRMRFFGTNTQIYNSILDLIIEVQIKLNPEKSATLSKAFKGNKSIVRKEVAKQIEKSQSIEL
;
A
#
# COMPACT_ATOMS: atom_id res chain seq x y z
N MET A 1 10.64 -45.73 -27.07
CA MET A 1 10.85 -44.29 -26.91
C MET A 1 11.96 -44.16 -25.90
N ASN A 2 12.96 -43.29 -26.11
CA ASN A 2 14.01 -43.07 -25.13
C ASN A 2 13.42 -42.23 -23.99
N SER A 3 13.12 -42.87 -22.86
CA SER A 3 12.45 -42.21 -21.75
C SER A 3 12.78 -42.88 -20.43
N LEU A 4 12.69 -42.13 -19.35
CA LEU A 4 12.68 -42.68 -17.99
C LEU A 4 11.28 -42.58 -17.42
N ASN A 5 10.74 -43.71 -16.96
CA ASN A 5 9.41 -43.78 -16.35
C ASN A 5 9.50 -44.16 -14.87
N ILE A 6 9.00 -43.30 -13.99
CA ILE A 6 9.09 -43.46 -12.55
C ILE A 6 7.68 -43.62 -11.97
N LEU A 7 7.45 -44.69 -11.22
CA LEU A 7 6.30 -44.78 -10.31
C LEU A 7 6.69 -44.11 -8.99
N HIS A 8 6.04 -43.00 -8.64
CA HIS A 8 6.30 -42.26 -7.41
C HIS A 8 5.15 -42.48 -6.41
N ILE A 9 5.51 -43.01 -5.25
CA ILE A 9 4.62 -43.43 -4.16
C ILE A 9 5.18 -42.97 -2.82
N SER A 10 4.32 -42.83 -1.80
CA SER A 10 4.72 -42.37 -0.46
C SER A 10 3.67 -42.75 0.58
N ASP A 11 4.01 -42.63 1.86
CA ASP A 11 3.06 -42.61 2.98
C ASP A 11 2.10 -43.82 2.98
N ALA A 12 2.68 -45.01 3.19
CA ALA A 12 1.95 -46.27 3.27
C ALA A 12 1.67 -46.70 4.72
N HIS A 13 2.44 -46.18 5.68
CA HIS A 13 2.26 -46.37 7.12
C HIS A 13 1.96 -47.82 7.53
N ILE A 14 2.76 -48.77 7.03
CA ILE A 14 2.52 -50.20 7.18
C ILE A 14 2.65 -50.64 8.65
N GLN A 15 1.63 -51.35 9.12
CA GLN A 15 1.54 -51.98 10.44
C GLN A 15 0.70 -53.25 10.39
N MET A 16 0.85 -54.12 11.38
CA MET A 16 0.19 -55.43 11.38
C MET A 16 -1.34 -55.33 11.29
N ALA A 17 -1.94 -54.35 11.97
CA ALA A 17 -3.40 -54.18 12.01
C ALA A 17 -4.01 -53.75 10.67
N ALA A 18 -3.20 -53.21 9.75
CA ALA A 18 -3.65 -52.70 8.45
C ALA A 18 -3.21 -53.60 7.28
N LYS A 19 -2.63 -54.78 7.56
CA LYS A 19 -2.02 -55.67 6.56
C LYS A 19 -2.95 -55.97 5.39
N GLU A 20 -4.17 -56.41 5.68
CA GLU A 20 -5.14 -56.80 4.65
C GLU A 20 -5.59 -55.61 3.80
N GLU A 21 -5.87 -54.47 4.45
CA GLU A 21 -6.34 -53.24 3.78
C GLU A 21 -5.27 -52.65 2.86
N VAL A 22 -4.03 -52.53 3.34
CA VAL A 22 -2.89 -52.05 2.53
C VAL A 22 -2.64 -53.00 1.36
N SER A 23 -2.68 -54.31 1.58
CA SER A 23 -2.51 -55.30 0.50
C SER A 23 -3.55 -55.14 -0.60
N GLU A 24 -4.81 -54.87 -0.23
CA GLU A 24 -5.89 -54.60 -1.19
C GLU A 24 -5.63 -53.30 -1.98
N ILE A 25 -5.26 -52.21 -1.30
CA ILE A 25 -4.93 -50.93 -1.94
C ILE A 25 -3.74 -51.05 -2.89
N VAL A 26 -2.66 -51.73 -2.47
CA VAL A 26 -1.48 -51.98 -3.32
C VAL A 26 -1.86 -52.77 -4.57
N ALA A 27 -2.68 -53.81 -4.44
CA ALA A 27 -3.14 -54.58 -5.61
C ALA A 27 -3.98 -53.70 -6.57
N LYS A 28 -4.83 -52.81 -6.06
CA LYS A 28 -5.59 -51.86 -6.89
C LYS A 28 -4.67 -50.85 -7.59
N MET A 29 -3.66 -50.34 -6.88
CA MET A 29 -2.66 -49.41 -7.41
C MET A 29 -1.88 -50.06 -8.57
N ILE A 30 -1.35 -51.27 -8.38
CA ILE A 30 -0.61 -52.01 -9.41
C ILE A 30 -1.48 -52.21 -10.65
N ASN A 31 -2.72 -52.65 -10.47
CA ASN A 31 -3.65 -52.86 -11.58
C ASN A 31 -3.92 -51.56 -12.35
N ASP A 32 -4.01 -50.42 -11.66
CA ASP A 32 -4.19 -49.12 -12.29
C ASP A 32 -2.92 -48.65 -13.00
N ALA A 33 -1.75 -48.80 -12.38
CA ALA A 33 -0.46 -48.45 -12.99
C ALA A 33 -0.23 -49.23 -14.30
N LEU A 34 -0.58 -50.52 -14.33
CA LEU A 34 -0.56 -51.34 -15.55
C LEU A 34 -1.53 -50.83 -16.63
N LYS A 35 -2.70 -50.30 -16.25
CA LYS A 35 -3.62 -49.64 -17.20
C LYS A 35 -3.00 -48.37 -17.77
N VAL A 36 -2.35 -47.56 -16.94
CA VAL A 36 -1.66 -46.33 -17.40
C VAL A 36 -0.52 -46.67 -18.36
N GLN A 37 0.33 -47.65 -18.02
CA GLN A 37 1.38 -48.15 -18.93
C GLN A 37 0.83 -48.53 -20.31
N LYS A 38 -0.27 -49.29 -20.33
CA LYS A 38 -0.92 -49.70 -21.58
C LYS A 38 -1.53 -48.53 -22.34
N LYS A 39 -2.21 -47.61 -21.65
CA LYS A 39 -2.88 -46.46 -22.26
C LYS A 39 -1.89 -45.47 -22.87
N GLN A 40 -0.79 -45.20 -22.17
CA GLN A 40 0.23 -44.24 -22.57
C GLN A 40 1.37 -44.87 -23.38
N ASN A 41 1.36 -46.20 -23.56
CA ASN A 41 2.41 -46.96 -24.23
C ASN A 41 3.81 -46.71 -23.63
N ILE A 42 3.87 -46.72 -22.30
CA ILE A 42 5.09 -46.57 -21.50
C ILE A 42 5.35 -47.83 -20.66
N LYS A 43 6.58 -47.99 -20.17
CA LYS A 43 6.96 -49.05 -19.24
C LYS A 43 7.69 -48.40 -18.06
N ILE A 44 7.24 -48.65 -16.83
CA ILE A 44 7.89 -48.15 -15.62
C ILE A 44 9.28 -48.79 -15.49
N ASP A 45 10.27 -47.97 -15.19
CA ASP A 45 11.69 -48.35 -15.07
C ASP A 45 12.17 -48.33 -13.62
N LEU A 46 11.63 -47.42 -12.80
CA LEU A 46 11.97 -47.22 -11.39
C LEU A 46 10.72 -47.01 -10.54
N VAL A 47 10.79 -47.43 -9.29
CA VAL A 47 9.83 -47.07 -8.24
C VAL A 47 10.56 -46.20 -7.23
N CYS A 48 10.06 -44.99 -6.98
CA CYS A 48 10.58 -44.08 -5.97
C CYS A 48 9.57 -43.95 -4.83
N PHE A 49 10.00 -44.32 -3.62
CA PHE A 49 9.20 -44.29 -2.40
C PHE A 49 9.68 -43.18 -1.46
N THR A 50 8.92 -42.10 -1.32
CA THR A 50 9.38 -40.88 -0.63
C THR A 50 9.05 -40.82 0.86
N GLY A 51 9.33 -41.88 1.61
CA GLY A 51 9.21 -41.93 3.08
C GLY A 51 7.86 -42.38 3.62
N ASP A 52 7.83 -42.69 4.92
CA ASP A 52 6.68 -43.22 5.67
C ASP A 52 6.16 -44.56 5.11
N LEU A 53 7.09 -45.49 4.88
CA LEU A 53 6.79 -46.85 4.45
C LEU A 53 6.11 -47.64 5.56
N ILE A 54 6.62 -47.49 6.79
CA ILE A 54 6.11 -48.17 7.98
C ILE A 54 5.42 -47.18 8.92
N GLN A 55 4.64 -47.68 9.89
CA GLN A 55 3.95 -46.82 10.84
C GLN A 55 4.88 -46.35 11.97
N ARG A 56 5.88 -47.14 12.37
CA ARG A 56 6.73 -46.86 13.54
C ARG A 56 8.13 -47.49 13.42
N GLY A 57 9.17 -46.65 13.48
CA GLY A 57 10.57 -47.09 13.49
C GLY A 57 10.92 -47.98 14.68
N ASP A 58 10.31 -47.75 15.85
CA ASP A 58 10.53 -48.57 17.05
C ASP A 58 9.93 -49.99 16.97
N LYS A 59 9.21 -50.29 15.89
CA LYS A 59 8.58 -51.58 15.54
C LYS A 59 9.08 -52.13 14.19
N ALA A 60 10.08 -51.49 13.58
CA ALA A 60 10.57 -51.84 12.25
C ALA A 60 11.17 -53.26 12.22
N ILE A 61 12.04 -53.57 13.19
CA ILE A 61 12.78 -54.84 13.28
C ILE A 61 12.20 -55.76 14.37
N ASP A 62 11.85 -55.19 15.53
CA ASP A 62 11.34 -55.93 16.68
C ASP A 62 9.81 -55.82 16.82
N ASP A 63 9.19 -56.78 17.50
CA ASP A 63 7.73 -56.88 17.75
C ASP A 63 6.89 -57.14 16.49
N GLU A 64 6.44 -56.09 15.79
CA GLU A 64 5.60 -56.24 14.58
C GLU A 64 6.39 -56.55 13.31
N LYS A 65 7.71 -56.29 13.33
CA LYS A 65 8.60 -56.45 12.16
C LYS A 65 8.08 -55.71 10.93
N GLN A 66 7.67 -54.45 11.11
CA GLN A 66 6.95 -53.69 10.08
C GLN A 66 7.73 -53.58 8.75
N LEU A 67 9.06 -53.66 8.78
CA LEU A 67 9.87 -53.63 7.56
C LEU A 67 9.77 -54.94 6.76
N GLU A 68 9.83 -56.10 7.42
CA GLU A 68 9.57 -57.41 6.78
C GLU A 68 8.14 -57.46 6.21
N LEU A 69 7.18 -56.89 6.96
CA LEU A 69 5.79 -56.79 6.51
C LEU A 69 5.66 -55.89 5.28
N ALA A 70 6.34 -54.75 5.25
CA ALA A 70 6.35 -53.84 4.11
C ALA A 70 6.95 -54.48 2.85
N GLU A 71 7.99 -55.30 3.01
CA GLU A 71 8.54 -56.10 1.91
C GLU A 71 7.49 -57.10 1.36
N GLU A 72 6.76 -57.78 2.24
CA GLU A 72 5.75 -58.78 1.87
C GLU A 72 4.57 -58.15 1.11
N ILE A 73 4.04 -57.02 1.57
CA ILE A 73 2.75 -56.49 1.09
C ILE A 73 2.85 -55.33 0.12
N LEU A 74 3.98 -54.62 0.05
CA LEU A 74 4.16 -53.47 -0.83
C LEU A 74 5.34 -53.66 -1.78
N VAL A 75 6.57 -53.81 -1.26
CA VAL A 75 7.79 -53.79 -2.10
C VAL A 75 7.80 -54.94 -3.10
N ASN A 76 7.70 -56.19 -2.63
CA ASN A 76 7.74 -57.36 -3.50
C ASN A 76 6.54 -57.45 -4.46
N PRO A 77 5.29 -57.17 -4.03
CA PRO A 77 4.15 -57.12 -4.94
C PRO A 77 4.27 -56.07 -6.04
N VAL A 78 4.74 -54.85 -5.73
CA VAL A 78 4.91 -53.79 -6.74
C VAL A 78 5.98 -54.17 -7.75
N LEU A 79 7.16 -54.62 -7.29
CA LEU A 79 8.24 -55.08 -8.18
C LEU A 79 7.79 -56.24 -9.08
N SER A 80 7.17 -57.27 -8.50
CA SER A 80 6.69 -58.44 -9.24
C SER A 80 5.57 -58.07 -10.23
N GLY A 81 4.64 -57.21 -9.82
CA GLY A 81 3.50 -56.76 -10.63
C GLY A 81 3.90 -55.90 -11.83
N LEU A 82 4.99 -55.15 -11.71
CA LEU A 82 5.55 -54.31 -12.78
C LEU A 82 6.66 -55.01 -13.58
N GLY A 83 7.13 -56.17 -13.12
CA GLY A 83 8.22 -56.92 -13.75
C GLY A 83 9.58 -56.23 -13.59
N LEU A 84 9.83 -55.66 -12.41
CA LEU A 84 11.05 -54.94 -12.06
C LEU A 84 11.96 -55.80 -11.16
N GLU A 85 13.26 -55.53 -11.26
CA GLU A 85 14.27 -56.14 -10.39
C GLU A 85 14.33 -55.43 -9.03
N LYS A 86 14.90 -56.11 -8.02
CA LYS A 86 14.99 -55.63 -6.64
C LYS A 86 15.60 -54.24 -6.53
N ASP A 87 16.67 -53.98 -7.27
CA ASP A 87 17.40 -52.71 -7.25
C ASP A 87 16.60 -51.51 -7.80
N LYS A 88 15.44 -51.72 -8.43
CA LYS A 88 14.59 -50.67 -9.04
C LYS A 88 13.63 -50.00 -8.06
N PHE A 89 13.46 -50.54 -6.87
CA PHE A 89 12.74 -49.86 -5.79
C PHE A 89 13.72 -48.99 -5.03
N ILE A 90 13.55 -47.66 -5.04
CA ILE A 90 14.40 -46.68 -4.35
C ILE A 90 13.55 -46.02 -3.27
N MET A 91 14.09 -45.83 -2.06
CA MET A 91 13.35 -45.18 -0.97
C MET A 91 14.13 -44.05 -0.29
N VAL A 92 13.48 -43.27 0.56
CA VAL A 92 14.11 -42.37 1.55
C VAL A 92 13.34 -42.53 2.86
N PRO A 93 13.92 -42.19 4.03
CA PRO A 93 13.19 -42.26 5.29
C PRO A 93 12.25 -41.06 5.44
N GLY A 94 11.08 -41.29 6.02
CA GLY A 94 10.18 -40.29 6.57
C GLY A 94 10.22 -40.25 8.10
N ASN A 95 9.39 -39.41 8.71
CA ASN A 95 9.37 -39.26 10.16
C ASN A 95 8.88 -40.53 10.88
N HIS A 96 8.14 -41.41 10.20
CA HIS A 96 7.69 -42.68 10.77
C HIS A 96 8.78 -43.75 10.82
N GLU A 97 9.84 -43.63 10.01
CA GLU A 97 11.03 -44.48 10.10
C GLU A 97 11.92 -44.17 11.32
N VAL A 98 11.63 -43.13 12.09
CA VAL A 98 12.43 -42.81 13.28
C VAL A 98 12.14 -43.78 14.43
N ASP A 99 13.17 -44.46 14.94
CA ASP A 99 13.09 -45.20 16.20
C ASP A 99 13.11 -44.23 17.39
N VAL A 100 11.91 -43.86 17.83
CA VAL A 100 11.69 -42.94 18.95
C VAL A 100 12.32 -43.41 20.28
N LYS A 101 12.65 -44.70 20.44
CA LYS A 101 13.34 -45.21 21.65
C LYS A 101 14.80 -44.78 21.70
N LYS A 102 15.39 -44.43 20.56
CA LYS A 102 16.79 -43.96 20.46
C LYS A 102 16.93 -42.46 20.70
N ILE A 103 15.82 -41.73 20.83
CA ILE A 103 15.83 -40.28 21.06
C ILE A 103 16.13 -39.97 22.52
N VAL A 104 17.27 -39.31 22.76
CA VAL A 104 17.63 -38.77 24.07
C VAL A 104 17.02 -37.37 24.24
N LYS A 105 16.16 -37.18 25.25
CA LYS A 105 15.43 -35.91 25.47
C LYS A 105 16.33 -34.67 25.56
N ALA A 106 17.50 -34.78 26.20
CA ALA A 106 18.43 -33.66 26.35
C ALA A 106 19.05 -33.26 25.00
N THR A 107 19.48 -34.25 24.21
CA THR A 107 20.01 -34.06 22.85
C THR A 107 18.95 -33.47 21.92
N GLU A 108 17.74 -34.01 21.96
CA GLU A 108 16.63 -33.51 21.13
C GLU A 108 16.30 -32.04 21.41
N LYS A 109 16.38 -31.61 22.67
CA LYS A 109 16.21 -30.20 23.03
C LYS A 109 17.39 -29.34 22.55
N GLY A 110 18.61 -29.86 22.58
CA GLY A 110 19.81 -29.15 22.12
C GLY A 110 19.92 -29.04 20.59
N LEU A 111 19.23 -29.90 19.84
CA LEU A 111 19.15 -29.81 18.38
C LEU A 111 18.22 -28.70 17.89
N LEU A 112 17.32 -28.18 18.74
CA LEU A 112 16.50 -27.01 18.39
C LEU A 112 17.35 -25.75 18.54
N VAL A 113 17.78 -25.21 17.40
CA VAL A 113 18.71 -24.09 17.29
C VAL A 113 18.03 -22.86 16.70
N GLU A 114 18.59 -21.68 16.99
CA GLU A 114 18.01 -20.37 16.63
C GLU A 114 18.82 -19.63 15.53
N SER A 115 19.70 -20.35 14.82
CA SER A 115 20.46 -19.76 13.72
C SER A 115 20.87 -20.79 12.66
N LEU A 116 21.05 -20.30 11.43
CA LEU A 116 21.59 -21.07 10.31
C LEU A 116 23.02 -21.59 10.57
N GLU A 117 23.85 -20.81 11.27
CA GLU A 117 25.24 -21.19 11.60
C GLU A 117 25.25 -22.45 12.48
N GLU A 118 24.43 -22.49 13.52
CA GLU A 118 24.30 -23.67 14.39
C GLU A 118 23.73 -24.89 13.66
N ILE A 119 22.78 -24.71 12.73
CA ILE A 119 22.28 -25.79 11.86
C ILE A 119 23.44 -26.35 11.02
N ASN A 120 24.20 -25.47 10.37
CA ASN A 120 25.31 -25.85 9.51
C ASN A 120 26.44 -26.55 10.28
N ASP A 121 26.75 -26.11 11.50
CA ASP A 121 27.73 -26.75 12.38
C ASP A 121 27.26 -28.15 12.77
N ASN A 122 26.00 -28.30 13.20
CA ASN A 122 25.42 -29.59 13.55
C ASN A 122 25.48 -30.59 12.39
N VAL A 123 25.26 -30.16 11.16
CA VAL A 123 25.29 -31.02 9.96
C VAL A 123 26.72 -31.30 9.51
N SER A 124 27.64 -30.33 9.65
CA SER A 124 29.05 -30.49 9.29
C SER A 124 29.78 -31.44 10.24
N ASP A 125 29.54 -31.28 11.54
CA ASP A 125 30.11 -32.10 12.61
C ASP A 125 29.09 -33.13 13.15
N MET A 126 28.28 -33.71 12.25
CA MET A 126 27.19 -34.62 12.58
C MET A 126 27.58 -35.72 13.58
N ASP A 127 27.00 -35.72 14.78
CA ASP A 127 27.25 -36.75 15.79
C ASP A 127 26.48 -38.04 15.46
N GLU A 128 27.12 -39.20 15.61
CA GLU A 128 26.49 -40.52 15.39
C GLU A 128 25.25 -40.73 16.27
N VAL A 129 25.22 -40.13 17.47
CA VAL A 129 24.07 -40.21 18.38
C VAL A 129 22.81 -39.60 17.76
N TYR A 130 22.93 -38.61 16.87
CA TYR A 130 21.78 -37.96 16.24
C TYR A 130 21.15 -38.87 15.19
N LEU A 131 21.99 -39.60 14.44
CA LEU A 131 21.61 -40.54 13.39
C LEU A 131 21.21 -41.92 13.90
N ALA A 132 21.58 -42.28 15.13
CA ALA A 132 21.29 -43.57 15.75
C ALA A 132 19.80 -43.98 15.71
N ARG A 133 18.90 -42.99 15.57
CA ARG A 133 17.45 -43.16 15.42
C ARG A 133 17.02 -43.75 14.07
N LEU A 134 17.90 -43.76 13.08
CA LEU A 134 17.69 -44.30 11.72
C LEU A 134 18.70 -45.39 11.34
N ASP A 135 19.54 -45.87 12.28
CA ASP A 135 20.57 -46.87 11.99
C ASP A 135 20.01 -48.13 11.31
N TYR A 136 18.85 -48.62 11.78
CA TYR A 136 18.25 -49.82 11.21
C TYR A 136 17.84 -49.60 9.73
N PHE A 137 17.39 -48.39 9.39
CA PHE A 137 16.99 -48.03 8.04
C PHE A 137 18.21 -48.03 7.13
N TYR A 138 19.30 -47.37 7.54
CA TYR A 138 20.53 -47.34 6.75
C TYR A 138 21.20 -48.71 6.64
N GLN A 139 21.16 -49.54 7.69
CA GLN A 139 21.59 -50.93 7.60
C GLN A 139 20.74 -51.72 6.59
N TRP A 140 19.44 -51.47 6.51
CA TRP A 140 18.60 -52.07 5.49
C TRP A 140 19.00 -51.60 4.08
N ILE A 141 19.22 -50.30 3.89
CA ILE A 141 19.69 -49.72 2.62
C ILE A 141 21.02 -50.34 2.17
N ASP A 142 22.01 -50.40 3.05
CA ASP A 142 23.34 -50.96 2.76
C ASP A 142 23.28 -52.45 2.39
N ASN A 143 22.29 -53.19 2.93
CA ASN A 143 22.07 -54.60 2.59
C ASN A 143 21.19 -54.78 1.35
N TYR A 144 20.43 -53.76 0.95
CA TYR A 144 19.48 -53.84 -0.14
C TYR A 144 20.12 -53.49 -1.49
N TYR A 145 21.08 -52.54 -1.51
CA TYR A 145 21.75 -52.08 -2.72
C TYR A 145 23.26 -52.30 -2.67
N ASP A 146 23.84 -52.73 -3.80
CA ASP A 146 25.29 -52.88 -3.97
C ASP A 146 25.96 -51.67 -4.67
N ASP A 147 25.16 -50.77 -5.27
CA ASP A 147 25.61 -49.71 -6.18
C ASP A 147 25.47 -48.28 -5.63
N ILE A 148 25.19 -48.13 -4.33
CA ILE A 148 25.02 -46.82 -3.70
C ILE A 148 26.35 -46.12 -3.40
N ILE A 149 26.33 -44.79 -3.49
CA ILE A 149 27.37 -43.91 -2.95
C ILE A 149 26.82 -43.34 -1.64
N ARG A 150 27.30 -43.87 -0.50
CA ARG A 150 26.86 -43.49 0.84
C ARG A 150 27.67 -42.30 1.35
N GLU A 151 26.98 -41.23 1.74
CA GLU A 151 27.55 -40.14 2.55
C GLU A 151 27.14 -40.31 4.02
N LYS A 152 27.56 -39.39 4.89
CA LYS A 152 27.19 -39.46 6.32
C LYS A 152 25.67 -39.41 6.53
N ILE A 153 24.97 -38.60 5.74
CA ILE A 153 23.52 -38.44 5.74
C ILE A 153 23.04 -38.60 4.28
N GLY A 154 22.07 -39.49 4.04
CA GLY A 154 21.61 -39.81 2.69
C GLY A 154 22.62 -40.58 1.80
N TYR A 155 22.21 -40.86 0.58
CA TYR A 155 22.99 -41.64 -0.40
C TYR A 155 22.62 -41.27 -1.83
N ALA A 156 23.43 -41.67 -2.80
CA ALA A 156 23.18 -41.39 -4.21
C ALA A 156 23.36 -42.61 -5.11
N PHE A 157 22.67 -42.59 -6.26
CA PHE A 157 22.86 -43.51 -7.37
C PHE A 157 23.33 -42.79 -8.61
N LEU A 158 24.13 -43.49 -9.42
CA LEU A 158 24.45 -43.09 -10.78
C LEU A 158 24.16 -44.28 -11.71
N ARG A 159 23.01 -44.23 -12.40
CA ARG A 159 22.51 -45.33 -13.23
C ARG A 159 22.41 -44.91 -14.69
N GLU A 160 22.46 -45.87 -15.61
CA GLU A 160 22.26 -45.63 -17.04
C GLU A 160 20.94 -46.24 -17.50
N ILE A 161 20.04 -45.41 -18.05
CA ILE A 161 18.72 -45.83 -18.54
C ILE A 161 18.52 -45.21 -19.93
N ASP A 162 18.19 -46.03 -20.93
CA ASP A 162 18.02 -45.61 -22.33
C ASP A 162 19.19 -44.75 -22.88
N GLY A 163 20.42 -45.07 -22.46
CA GLY A 163 21.64 -44.38 -22.87
C GLY A 163 21.86 -43.00 -22.24
N LYS A 164 21.10 -42.66 -21.18
CA LYS A 164 21.26 -41.45 -20.38
C LYS A 164 21.74 -41.78 -18.98
N LYS A 165 22.67 -40.98 -18.46
CA LYS A 165 23.13 -41.06 -17.06
C LYS A 165 22.12 -40.37 -16.17
N ILE A 166 21.52 -41.13 -15.27
CA ILE A 166 20.53 -40.69 -14.30
C ILE A 166 21.21 -40.66 -12.94
N GLY A 167 21.33 -39.47 -12.37
CA GLY A 167 21.83 -39.23 -11.03
C GLY A 167 20.66 -39.08 -10.07
N ILE A 168 20.64 -39.85 -8.98
CA ILE A 168 19.56 -39.81 -7.99
C ILE A 168 20.17 -39.53 -6.62
N ALA A 169 19.86 -38.40 -6.01
CA ALA A 169 20.22 -38.09 -4.63
C ALA A 169 19.05 -38.41 -3.70
N CYS A 170 19.28 -39.27 -2.73
CA CYS A 170 18.32 -39.66 -1.70
C CYS A 170 18.66 -38.88 -0.43
N ILE A 171 18.01 -37.72 -0.27
CA ILE A 171 18.17 -36.82 0.87
C ILE A 171 17.34 -37.37 2.04
N ASP A 172 17.99 -37.53 3.18
CA ASP A 172 17.32 -37.80 4.44
C ASP A 172 16.89 -36.47 5.07
N SER A 173 15.60 -36.19 4.95
CA SER A 173 14.93 -35.06 5.60
C SER A 173 14.38 -35.42 6.99
N ALA A 174 14.54 -36.67 7.44
CA ALA A 174 13.95 -37.20 8.66
C ALA A 174 14.96 -37.36 9.81
N TRP A 175 16.27 -37.19 9.57
CA TRP A 175 17.33 -37.38 10.57
C TRP A 175 17.11 -36.58 11.87
N ARG A 176 16.53 -35.37 11.78
CA ARG A 176 16.18 -34.56 12.96
C ARG A 176 14.80 -34.88 13.54
N SER A 177 13.93 -35.58 12.82
CA SER A 177 12.56 -35.83 13.28
C SER A 177 12.56 -36.55 14.62
N SER A 178 11.58 -36.18 15.43
CA SER A 178 11.23 -36.83 16.69
C SER A 178 10.04 -37.77 16.56
N GLY A 179 9.52 -37.97 15.35
CA GLY A 179 8.38 -38.84 15.05
C GLY A 179 7.05 -38.32 15.60
N LYS A 180 6.94 -37.00 15.85
CA LYS A 180 5.75 -36.38 16.45
C LYS A 180 4.78 -35.78 15.43
N GLY A 181 5.12 -35.80 14.14
CA GLY A 181 4.23 -35.40 13.05
C GLY A 181 4.00 -33.88 13.03
N GLY A 182 2.74 -33.44 12.89
CA GLY A 182 2.36 -32.04 12.62
C GLY A 182 3.01 -30.94 13.48
N CYS A 183 3.39 -31.23 14.73
CA CYS A 183 4.08 -30.25 15.59
C CYS A 183 5.54 -29.99 15.20
N GLU A 184 6.05 -30.69 14.19
CA GLU A 184 7.42 -30.54 13.68
C GLU A 184 7.51 -29.63 12.46
N LYS A 185 6.38 -29.14 11.94
CA LYS A 185 6.36 -28.16 10.85
C LYS A 185 7.09 -26.88 11.27
N GLY A 186 8.00 -26.41 10.42
CA GLY A 186 8.82 -25.21 10.64
C GLY A 186 10.03 -25.41 11.55
N ILE A 187 10.32 -26.64 11.99
CA ILE A 187 11.46 -26.95 12.87
C ILE A 187 12.28 -28.16 12.41
N MET A 188 12.03 -28.67 11.20
CA MET A 188 12.83 -29.73 10.60
C MET A 188 14.10 -29.19 9.95
N TYR A 189 15.10 -30.07 9.82
CA TYR A 189 16.36 -29.71 9.15
C TYR A 189 16.75 -30.72 8.06
N VAL A 190 17.34 -30.21 6.99
CA VAL A 190 18.03 -30.98 5.93
C VAL A 190 19.52 -30.70 5.96
N GLY A 191 19.91 -29.43 6.10
CA GLY A 191 21.30 -29.00 6.06
C GLY A 191 21.87 -28.91 4.64
N GLN A 192 22.31 -27.72 4.25
CA GLN A 192 22.84 -27.43 2.91
C GLN A 192 23.99 -28.38 2.51
N LYS A 193 24.84 -28.75 3.48
CA LYS A 193 25.98 -29.63 3.26
C LYS A 193 25.57 -31.03 2.78
N GLN A 194 24.46 -31.58 3.27
CA GLN A 194 23.95 -32.88 2.85
C GLN A 194 23.67 -32.89 1.34
N ILE A 195 22.92 -31.89 0.86
CA ILE A 195 22.59 -31.75 -0.56
C ILE A 195 23.86 -31.59 -1.39
N ASN A 196 24.77 -30.72 -0.94
CA ASN A 196 26.03 -30.46 -1.66
C ASN A 196 26.93 -31.69 -1.77
N ASP A 197 27.04 -32.49 -0.72
CA ASP A 197 27.88 -33.70 -0.73
C ASP A 197 27.31 -34.77 -1.67
N LEU A 198 25.99 -34.99 -1.63
CA LEU A 198 25.32 -35.94 -2.53
C LEU A 198 25.32 -35.45 -3.99
N TYR A 199 25.09 -34.15 -4.21
CA TYR A 199 25.08 -33.57 -5.54
C TYR A 199 26.42 -33.69 -6.26
N LYS A 200 27.55 -33.61 -5.54
CA LYS A 200 28.90 -33.77 -6.13
C LYS A 200 29.06 -35.07 -6.91
N HIS A 201 28.39 -36.14 -6.48
CA HIS A 201 28.46 -37.46 -7.12
C HIS A 201 27.61 -37.57 -8.39
N ILE A 202 26.57 -36.74 -8.52
CA ILE A 202 25.61 -36.79 -9.62
C ILE A 202 25.67 -35.57 -10.55
N LYS A 203 26.54 -34.60 -10.27
CA LYS A 203 26.63 -33.32 -11.00
C LYS A 203 26.80 -33.47 -12.51
N ASP A 204 27.47 -34.53 -12.96
CA ASP A 204 27.79 -34.80 -14.37
C ASP A 204 26.76 -35.73 -15.04
N ALA A 205 25.66 -36.07 -14.35
CA ALA A 205 24.55 -36.84 -14.91
C ALA A 205 23.72 -36.01 -15.90
N ASP A 206 23.13 -36.68 -16.90
CA ASP A 206 22.23 -36.05 -17.87
C ASP A 206 20.95 -35.55 -17.19
N ILE A 207 20.38 -36.36 -16.29
CA ILE A 207 19.18 -36.05 -15.50
C ILE A 207 19.49 -36.25 -14.02
N LYS A 208 19.10 -35.27 -13.19
CA LYS A 208 19.38 -35.23 -11.76
C LYS A 208 18.07 -35.19 -10.99
N ILE A 209 17.84 -36.22 -10.18
CA ILE A 209 16.61 -36.41 -9.41
C ILE A 209 16.96 -36.36 -7.93
N CYS A 210 16.19 -35.61 -7.15
CA CYS A 210 16.24 -35.59 -5.70
C CYS A 210 15.03 -36.34 -5.14
N LEU A 211 15.24 -37.21 -4.17
CA LEU A 211 14.19 -37.81 -3.35
C LEU A 211 14.35 -37.27 -1.93
N MET A 212 13.28 -36.80 -1.33
CA MET A 212 13.20 -36.46 0.10
C MET A 212 11.77 -36.70 0.60
N HIS A 213 11.56 -36.76 1.91
CA HIS A 213 10.21 -36.95 2.45
C HIS A 213 9.50 -35.61 2.71
N HIS A 214 10.11 -34.76 3.53
CA HIS A 214 9.50 -33.49 3.95
C HIS A 214 9.65 -32.40 2.87
N PRO A 215 8.59 -31.64 2.54
CA PRO A 215 8.70 -30.44 1.72
C PRO A 215 9.36 -29.27 2.47
N THR A 216 9.70 -28.21 1.73
CA THR A 216 10.50 -27.09 2.24
C THR A 216 9.78 -26.25 3.29
N ASP A 217 8.44 -26.24 3.29
CA ASP A 217 7.59 -25.58 4.29
C ASP A 217 7.58 -26.30 5.66
N TRP A 218 8.17 -27.49 5.75
CA TRP A 218 8.42 -28.16 7.03
C TRP A 218 9.76 -27.79 7.65
N LEU A 219 10.68 -27.25 6.85
CA LEU A 219 12.00 -26.87 7.31
C LEU A 219 11.94 -25.58 8.12
N SER A 220 12.95 -25.36 8.94
CA SER A 220 13.09 -24.10 9.65
C SER A 220 13.33 -22.92 8.71
N ASP A 221 12.70 -21.79 9.01
CA ASP A 221 12.86 -20.52 8.28
C ASP A 221 14.33 -20.06 8.20
N TYR A 222 15.18 -20.53 9.12
CA TYR A 222 16.62 -20.24 9.09
C TYR A 222 17.35 -20.88 7.90
N GLU A 223 16.86 -21.98 7.31
CA GLU A 223 17.52 -22.66 6.18
C GLU A 223 16.63 -22.91 4.95
N SER A 224 15.31 -22.76 5.05
CA SER A 224 14.35 -23.12 4.00
C SER A 224 14.70 -22.50 2.63
N THR A 225 14.96 -21.19 2.56
CA THR A 225 15.34 -20.47 1.33
C THR A 225 16.65 -21.00 0.72
N ILE A 226 17.62 -21.35 1.57
CA ILE A 226 18.91 -21.90 1.11
C ILE A 226 18.70 -23.31 0.54
N ILE A 227 17.90 -24.14 1.22
CA ILE A 227 17.58 -25.48 0.74
C ILE A 227 16.82 -25.40 -0.59
N GLU A 228 15.85 -24.50 -0.73
CA GLU A 228 15.16 -24.26 -2.00
C GLU A 228 16.12 -23.89 -3.13
N ARG A 229 17.08 -22.99 -2.86
CA ARG A 229 18.14 -22.66 -3.79
C ARG A 229 18.94 -23.88 -4.22
N GLU A 230 19.32 -24.74 -3.27
CA GLU A 230 20.09 -25.95 -3.58
C GLU A 230 19.28 -26.98 -4.37
N LEU A 231 17.98 -27.10 -4.10
CA LEU A 231 17.06 -27.98 -4.83
C LEU A 231 16.92 -27.54 -6.31
N THR A 232 17.14 -26.25 -6.62
CA THR A 232 17.21 -25.79 -8.02
C THR A 232 18.32 -26.46 -8.83
N LYS A 233 19.30 -27.13 -8.22
CA LYS A 233 20.35 -27.86 -8.94
C LYS A 233 19.84 -29.14 -9.63
N PHE A 234 18.68 -29.64 -9.21
CA PHE A 234 18.05 -30.86 -9.70
C PHE A 234 17.01 -30.54 -10.78
N ASP A 235 16.78 -31.51 -11.67
CA ASP A 235 15.73 -31.40 -12.69
C ASP A 235 14.37 -31.76 -12.09
N ILE A 236 14.35 -32.75 -11.19
CA ILE A 236 13.13 -33.25 -10.54
C ILE A 236 13.39 -33.45 -9.05
N VAL A 237 12.45 -33.03 -8.20
CA VAL A 237 12.41 -33.30 -6.76
C VAL A 237 11.13 -34.07 -6.45
N LEU A 238 11.27 -35.30 -5.97
CA LEU A 238 10.20 -36.17 -5.53
C LEU A 238 10.04 -36.07 -4.01
N ARG A 239 8.81 -35.80 -3.54
CA ARG A 239 8.48 -35.56 -2.12
C ARG A 239 7.27 -36.36 -1.65
N GLY A 240 7.11 -36.49 -0.33
CA GLY A 240 5.96 -37.12 0.34
C GLY A 240 5.31 -36.18 1.36
N HIS A 241 4.69 -36.77 2.39
CA HIS A 241 4.25 -36.13 3.64
C HIS A 241 3.07 -35.15 3.57
N VAL A 242 2.99 -34.33 2.53
CA VAL A 242 1.92 -33.32 2.36
C VAL A 242 0.74 -33.92 1.60
N HIS A 243 -0.45 -33.77 2.18
CA HIS A 243 -1.71 -34.35 1.69
C HIS A 243 -2.75 -33.26 1.38
N GLU A 244 -2.28 -32.18 0.76
CA GLU A 244 -3.11 -31.03 0.36
C GLU A 244 -3.90 -31.33 -0.92
N ASN A 245 -5.04 -30.67 -1.07
CA ASN A 245 -5.86 -30.75 -2.29
C ASN A 245 -5.48 -29.68 -3.33
N ASP A 246 -4.54 -28.79 -3.01
CA ASP A 246 -4.06 -27.79 -3.96
C ASP A 246 -3.04 -28.41 -4.94
N HIS A 247 -3.39 -28.42 -6.21
CA HIS A 247 -2.51 -28.86 -7.29
C HIS A 247 -1.14 -28.18 -7.33
N LYS A 248 -1.03 -26.90 -6.92
CA LYS A 248 0.25 -26.18 -6.88
C LYS A 248 1.21 -26.77 -5.84
N GLU A 249 0.68 -27.38 -4.79
CA GLU A 249 1.47 -28.07 -3.76
C GLU A 249 1.80 -29.53 -4.17
N VAL A 250 0.94 -30.14 -4.98
CA VAL A 250 1.11 -31.52 -5.48
C VAL A 250 2.09 -31.60 -6.64
N CYS A 251 2.00 -30.69 -7.62
CA CYS A 251 2.83 -30.73 -8.81
C CYS A 251 3.06 -29.30 -9.34
N ARG A 252 4.31 -28.85 -9.31
CA ARG A 252 4.70 -27.52 -9.82
C ARG A 252 6.08 -27.53 -10.45
N GLN A 253 6.33 -26.61 -11.36
CA GLN A 253 7.68 -26.25 -11.76
C GLN A 253 8.02 -24.90 -11.13
N SER A 254 9.06 -24.88 -10.29
CA SER A 254 9.63 -23.64 -9.77
C SER A 254 11.01 -23.44 -10.37
N MET A 255 11.22 -22.29 -11.00
CA MET A 255 12.38 -21.99 -11.84
C MET A 255 12.55 -23.04 -12.95
N LYS A 256 13.45 -24.01 -12.76
CA LYS A 256 13.63 -25.14 -13.69
C LYS A 256 13.28 -26.50 -13.08
N THR A 257 13.11 -26.57 -11.77
CA THR A 257 12.97 -27.82 -11.04
C THR A 257 11.51 -28.20 -10.93
N ILE A 258 11.22 -29.45 -11.30
CA ILE A 258 9.88 -30.01 -11.23
C ILE A 258 9.71 -30.69 -9.88
N TYR A 259 8.77 -30.20 -9.09
CA TYR A 259 8.40 -30.79 -7.81
C TYR A 259 7.18 -31.68 -8.02
N SER A 260 7.30 -32.96 -7.67
CA SER A 260 6.21 -33.92 -7.64
C SER A 260 6.08 -34.44 -6.21
N THR A 261 4.94 -34.19 -5.59
CA THR A 261 4.59 -34.71 -4.27
C THR A 261 3.65 -35.90 -4.46
N ALA A 262 4.00 -37.07 -3.93
CA ALA A 262 3.15 -38.25 -4.01
C ALA A 262 2.02 -38.14 -2.98
N GLY A 263 0.85 -38.64 -3.36
CA GLY A 263 -0.30 -38.71 -2.46
C GLY A 263 -0.09 -39.76 -1.37
N LYS A 264 -0.95 -39.72 -0.34
CA LYS A 264 -0.97 -40.73 0.70
C LYS A 264 -1.43 -42.07 0.12
N LEU A 265 -0.63 -43.13 0.24
CA LEU A 265 -1.08 -44.43 -0.22
C LEU A 265 -2.08 -45.06 0.77
N PHE A 266 -1.77 -44.97 2.07
CA PHE A 266 -2.62 -45.45 3.16
C PHE A 266 -2.18 -44.85 4.51
N PRO A 267 -3.08 -44.53 5.46
CA PRO A 267 -4.54 -44.73 5.45
C PRO A 267 -5.26 -43.74 4.55
N LEU A 268 -6.43 -44.11 4.04
CA LEU A 268 -7.27 -43.17 3.29
C LEU A 268 -7.74 -42.05 4.21
N ASP A 269 -7.95 -40.84 3.70
CA ASP A 269 -8.50 -39.75 4.52
C ASP A 269 -9.96 -40.01 4.89
N TYR A 270 -10.37 -39.67 6.13
CA TYR A 270 -11.74 -39.88 6.62
C TYR A 270 -12.39 -38.57 7.11
N SER A 271 -13.68 -38.39 6.80
CA SER A 271 -14.56 -37.36 7.39
C SER A 271 -15.84 -38.01 7.93
N PHE A 272 -16.25 -37.63 9.15
CA PHE A 272 -17.38 -38.23 9.87
C PHE A 272 -17.37 -39.78 9.89
N GLY A 273 -16.18 -40.37 10.02
CA GLY A 273 -15.98 -41.82 10.05
C GLY A 273 -16.13 -42.52 8.69
N ARG A 274 -16.05 -41.79 7.57
CA ARG A 274 -16.10 -42.35 6.20
C ARG A 274 -14.94 -41.84 5.37
N ALA A 275 -14.38 -42.70 4.53
CA ALA A 275 -13.33 -42.29 3.60
C ALA A 275 -13.85 -41.16 2.70
N VAL A 276 -13.04 -40.11 2.54
CA VAL A 276 -13.31 -38.96 1.66
C VAL A 276 -12.27 -38.88 0.56
N ASP A 277 -12.61 -38.17 -0.51
CA ASP A 277 -11.73 -37.98 -1.66
C ASP A 277 -10.72 -36.84 -1.38
N GLY A 278 -9.72 -37.10 -0.52
CA GLY A 278 -8.46 -36.32 -0.43
C GLY A 278 -7.41 -36.81 -1.43
N TYR A 279 -6.20 -36.23 -1.48
CA TYR A 279 -5.12 -36.75 -2.36
C TYR A 279 -4.50 -38.06 -1.83
N ASN A 280 -5.29 -39.12 -1.89
CA ASN A 280 -4.91 -40.49 -1.59
C ASN A 280 -4.51 -41.17 -2.89
N GLY A 281 -3.22 -41.21 -3.21
CA GLY A 281 -2.82 -41.30 -4.62
C GLY A 281 -1.37 -41.68 -4.86
N TYR A 282 -1.02 -41.72 -6.13
CA TYR A 282 0.34 -41.89 -6.61
C TYR A 282 0.52 -41.12 -7.92
N SER A 283 1.75 -41.02 -8.41
CA SER A 283 2.03 -40.43 -9.71
C SER A 283 2.94 -41.31 -10.57
N ILE A 284 2.82 -41.18 -11.88
CA ILE A 284 3.76 -41.75 -12.85
C ILE A 284 4.39 -40.60 -13.62
N LEU A 285 5.70 -40.47 -13.53
CA LEU A 285 6.47 -39.50 -14.29
C LEU A 285 7.04 -40.18 -15.53
N ASN A 286 6.74 -39.66 -16.71
CA ASN A 286 7.33 -40.04 -17.99
C ASN A 286 8.25 -38.90 -18.46
N ILE A 287 9.55 -39.13 -18.36
CA ILE A 287 10.61 -38.18 -18.71
C ILE A 287 11.04 -38.51 -20.15
N ASP A 288 10.54 -37.75 -21.11
CA ASP A 288 10.87 -37.91 -22.53
C ASP A 288 12.16 -37.16 -22.88
N PHE A 289 13.24 -37.92 -23.07
CA PHE A 289 14.56 -37.37 -23.36
C PHE A 289 14.67 -36.73 -24.74
N ASN A 290 13.80 -37.08 -25.69
CA ASN A 290 13.86 -36.53 -27.05
C ASN A 290 13.21 -35.16 -27.11
N ASN A 291 12.11 -34.99 -26.39
CA ASN A 291 11.35 -33.75 -26.36
C ASN A 291 11.75 -32.82 -25.20
N ASN A 292 12.57 -33.30 -24.26
CA ASN A 292 12.90 -32.61 -23.01
C ASN A 292 11.65 -32.21 -22.23
N ILE A 293 10.71 -33.14 -22.07
CA ILE A 293 9.45 -32.91 -21.35
C ILE A 293 9.27 -34.01 -20.30
N CYS A 294 8.84 -33.62 -19.10
CA CYS A 294 8.34 -34.53 -18.09
C CYS A 294 6.81 -34.47 -18.07
N ASN A 295 6.17 -35.58 -18.44
CA ASN A 295 4.73 -35.77 -18.30
C ASN A 295 4.44 -36.45 -16.98
N ILE A 296 3.56 -35.88 -16.15
CA ILE A 296 3.21 -36.41 -14.84
C ILE A 296 1.74 -36.82 -14.86
N PHE A 297 1.48 -38.11 -14.69
CA PHE A 297 0.15 -38.69 -14.61
C PHE A 297 -0.24 -38.86 -13.13
N LEU A 298 -1.14 -38.01 -12.63
CA LEU A 298 -1.61 -38.05 -11.25
C LEU A 298 -2.80 -39.00 -11.12
N ARG A 299 -2.74 -39.88 -10.11
CA ARG A 299 -3.76 -40.90 -9.84
C ARG A 299 -4.28 -40.74 -8.42
N THR A 300 -5.59 -40.76 -8.26
CA THR A 300 -6.28 -40.67 -6.95
C THR A 300 -7.15 -41.91 -6.75
N TYR A 301 -7.22 -42.37 -5.51
CA TYR A 301 -8.15 -43.38 -5.06
C TYR A 301 -9.52 -42.76 -4.81
N TYR A 302 -10.51 -43.12 -5.63
CA TYR A 302 -11.88 -42.72 -5.42
C TYR A 302 -12.56 -43.72 -4.50
N ALA A 303 -12.50 -43.44 -3.19
CA ALA A 303 -13.06 -44.31 -2.17
C ALA A 303 -14.60 -44.39 -2.27
N LYS A 304 -15.23 -43.27 -2.65
CA LYS A 304 -16.69 -43.18 -2.80
C LYS A 304 -17.13 -43.66 -4.19
N ASP A 305 -18.10 -44.58 -4.22
CA ASP A 305 -18.79 -45.11 -5.41
C ASP A 305 -17.92 -45.88 -6.46
N ARG A 306 -16.60 -45.67 -6.54
CA ARG A 306 -15.69 -46.35 -7.49
C ARG A 306 -14.85 -47.46 -6.87
N ASN A 307 -14.35 -47.25 -5.65
CA ASN A 307 -13.48 -48.19 -4.93
C ASN A 307 -12.22 -48.61 -5.74
N ALA A 308 -11.64 -47.66 -6.48
CA ALA A 308 -10.52 -47.88 -7.40
C ALA A 308 -9.70 -46.59 -7.62
N PHE A 309 -8.44 -46.74 -8.04
CA PHE A 309 -7.64 -45.63 -8.55
C PHE A 309 -8.12 -45.20 -9.94
N ASP A 310 -8.14 -43.89 -10.18
CA ASP A 310 -8.38 -43.29 -11.50
C ASP A 310 -7.61 -41.97 -11.66
N SER A 311 -7.75 -41.30 -12.81
CA SER A 311 -7.13 -39.99 -13.07
C SER A 311 -7.55 -39.00 -11.99
N ALA A 312 -6.58 -38.30 -11.40
CA ALA A 312 -6.82 -37.32 -10.33
C ALA A 312 -7.40 -36.00 -10.88
N ILE A 313 -8.61 -36.07 -11.44
CA ILE A 313 -9.35 -34.91 -11.97
C ILE A 313 -9.81 -33.93 -10.89
N ASN A 314 -9.73 -34.34 -9.62
CA ASN A 314 -9.94 -33.50 -8.44
C ASN A 314 -8.74 -32.59 -8.13
N LEU A 315 -7.57 -32.87 -8.72
CA LEU A 315 -6.36 -32.05 -8.56
C LEU A 315 -6.07 -31.26 -9.84
N VAL A 316 -5.95 -31.96 -10.98
CA VAL A 316 -5.58 -31.32 -12.25
C VAL A 316 -6.53 -31.73 -13.36
N GLU A 317 -6.84 -30.80 -14.27
CA GLU A 317 -7.64 -31.08 -15.46
C GLU A 317 -7.05 -32.28 -16.22
N ASN A 318 -7.89 -33.28 -16.51
CA ASN A 318 -7.52 -34.56 -17.14
C ASN A 318 -6.58 -35.48 -16.33
N GLY A 319 -6.13 -35.08 -15.13
CA GLY A 319 -5.22 -35.83 -14.27
C GLY A 319 -3.79 -35.97 -14.84
N GLN A 320 -3.37 -35.02 -15.67
CA GLN A 320 -2.04 -35.00 -16.29
C GLN A 320 -1.52 -33.57 -16.42
N VAL A 321 -0.22 -33.38 -16.17
CA VAL A 321 0.51 -32.13 -16.44
C VAL A 321 1.82 -32.42 -17.18
N SER A 322 2.36 -31.42 -17.88
CA SER A 322 3.61 -31.52 -18.63
C SER A 322 4.49 -30.31 -18.37
N TYR A 323 5.77 -30.56 -18.05
CA TYR A 323 6.76 -29.50 -17.81
C TYR A 323 8.01 -29.69 -18.67
N PRO A 324 8.62 -28.62 -19.18
CA PRO A 324 9.91 -28.69 -19.87
C PRO A 324 11.07 -29.01 -18.91
N LEU A 325 12.06 -29.77 -19.38
CA LEU A 325 13.34 -30.01 -18.71
C LEU A 325 14.34 -28.95 -19.21
N ASN A 326 14.70 -27.98 -18.35
CA ASN A 326 15.56 -26.84 -18.72
C ASN A 326 17.04 -27.05 -18.30
N GLY A 327 17.98 -26.57 -19.13
CA GLY A 327 19.40 -26.94 -19.05
C GLY A 327 20.40 -25.95 -18.43
N ASP A 328 20.10 -24.65 -18.28
CA ASP A 328 21.06 -23.68 -17.75
C ASP A 328 20.88 -23.46 -16.23
N ILE A 329 21.69 -24.17 -15.43
CA ILE A 329 21.66 -24.11 -13.96
C ILE A 329 22.12 -22.74 -13.46
N ALA A 330 23.14 -22.17 -14.09
CA ALA A 330 23.82 -20.98 -13.57
C ALA A 330 22.93 -19.73 -13.73
N GLU A 331 22.25 -19.60 -14.87
CA GLU A 331 21.31 -18.51 -15.09
C GLU A 331 20.12 -18.56 -14.13
N LYS A 332 19.54 -19.76 -13.89
CA LYS A 332 18.40 -19.91 -12.97
C LYS A 332 18.76 -19.72 -11.51
N GLN A 333 19.96 -20.12 -11.08
CA GLN A 333 20.45 -19.80 -9.73
C GLN A 333 20.68 -18.30 -9.56
N MET A 334 21.17 -17.63 -10.60
CA MET A 334 21.30 -16.18 -10.60
C MET A 334 19.92 -15.50 -10.51
N GLU A 335 18.94 -15.92 -11.31
CA GLU A 335 17.56 -15.42 -11.20
C GLU A 335 16.99 -15.65 -9.79
N PHE A 336 17.15 -16.84 -9.22
CA PHE A 336 16.71 -17.14 -7.86
C PHE A 336 17.33 -16.20 -6.82
N ASN A 337 18.65 -15.97 -6.90
CA ASN A 337 19.35 -15.06 -5.98
C ASN A 337 18.87 -13.61 -6.13
N ILE A 338 18.55 -13.17 -7.35
CA ILE A 338 17.99 -11.84 -7.58
C ILE A 338 16.59 -11.73 -7.00
N VAL A 339 15.68 -12.65 -7.34
CA VAL A 339 14.27 -12.58 -6.91
C VAL A 339 14.15 -12.65 -5.39
N ASN A 340 14.88 -13.54 -4.72
CA ASN A 340 14.84 -13.64 -3.26
C ASN A 340 15.51 -12.44 -2.58
N GLY A 341 16.61 -11.90 -3.13
CA GLY A 341 17.20 -10.69 -2.54
C GLY A 341 16.33 -9.44 -2.75
N ILE A 342 15.61 -9.38 -3.87
CA ILE A 342 14.58 -8.36 -4.11
C ILE A 342 13.40 -8.57 -3.17
N ASN A 343 13.03 -9.82 -2.84
CA ASN A 343 12.03 -10.12 -1.81
C ASN A 343 12.44 -9.52 -0.47
N ASP A 344 13.66 -9.81 -0.02
CA ASP A 344 14.20 -9.24 1.22
C ASP A 344 14.18 -7.70 1.19
N TYR A 345 14.52 -7.09 0.06
CA TYR A 345 14.39 -5.65 -0.12
C TYR A 345 12.95 -5.18 0.09
N PHE A 346 11.97 -5.78 -0.60
CA PHE A 346 10.57 -5.33 -0.53
C PHE A 346 9.92 -5.66 0.83
N THR A 347 10.23 -6.79 1.46
CA THR A 347 9.75 -7.11 2.82
C THR A 347 10.24 -6.05 3.81
N ASN A 348 11.48 -5.57 3.64
CA ASN A 348 12.08 -4.59 4.54
C ASN A 348 11.99 -3.12 4.07
N MET A 349 11.47 -2.88 2.86
CA MET A 349 11.39 -1.54 2.23
C MET A 349 10.67 -0.52 3.12
N SER A 350 9.66 -1.00 3.85
CA SER A 350 8.89 -0.21 4.81
C SER A 350 9.16 -0.54 6.28
N GLU A 351 10.36 -1.01 6.64
CA GLU A 351 10.82 -0.93 8.04
C GLU A 351 10.81 0.51 8.57
N THR A 352 10.65 1.50 7.70
CA THR A 352 10.37 2.92 8.01
C THR A 352 8.93 3.19 8.49
N LEU A 353 7.96 2.29 8.23
CA LEU A 353 6.56 2.39 8.73
C LEU A 353 6.39 1.76 10.13
N THR A 354 7.50 1.57 10.84
CA THR A 354 7.64 1.09 12.23
C THR A 354 6.95 1.96 13.29
N LEU A 355 6.18 2.99 12.90
CA LEU A 355 5.55 3.97 13.80
C LEU A 355 4.76 3.32 14.95
N ILE A 356 4.21 2.13 14.72
CA ILE A 356 3.44 1.35 15.69
C ILE A 356 4.30 0.28 16.41
N LYS A 357 5.43 -0.16 15.82
CA LYS A 357 6.28 -1.24 16.36
C LYS A 357 6.94 -0.92 17.70
N GLU A 358 7.22 0.37 17.97
CA GLU A 358 8.10 0.79 19.09
C GLU A 358 7.35 1.35 20.31
N ILE A 359 6.04 1.57 20.20
CA ILE A 359 5.21 2.11 21.29
C ILE A 359 4.49 0.99 22.03
N ASP A 360 4.23 -0.13 21.33
CA ASP A 360 3.48 -1.25 21.87
C ASP A 360 4.04 -2.60 21.41
N THR A 361 4.43 -3.42 22.38
CA THR A 361 4.90 -4.80 22.20
C THR A 361 3.85 -5.74 21.57
N TYR A 362 2.58 -5.36 21.52
CA TYR A 362 1.50 -6.14 20.92
C TYR A 362 1.20 -5.77 19.47
N SER A 363 1.82 -4.71 18.94
CA SER A 363 1.53 -4.23 17.60
C SER A 363 2.09 -5.15 16.51
N PRO A 364 1.41 -5.29 15.35
CA PRO A 364 1.80 -6.25 14.34
C PRO A 364 3.19 -5.93 13.73
N ILE A 365 3.95 -6.97 13.39
CA ILE A 365 5.40 -6.89 13.11
C ILE A 365 5.68 -6.74 11.62
N ALA A 366 4.88 -7.41 10.78
CA ALA A 366 5.05 -7.48 9.33
C ALA A 366 4.06 -6.55 8.61
N ILE A 367 4.45 -5.99 7.45
CA ILE A 367 3.62 -5.03 6.72
C ILE A 367 2.30 -5.67 6.28
N GLU A 368 2.30 -6.96 5.97
CA GLU A 368 1.14 -7.76 5.58
C GLU A 368 0.09 -7.84 6.70
N GLU A 369 0.52 -7.71 7.97
CA GLU A 369 -0.38 -7.72 9.13
C GLU A 369 -1.09 -6.37 9.34
N VAL A 370 -0.53 -5.26 8.83
CA VAL A 370 -1.03 -3.89 9.06
C VAL A 370 -1.57 -3.23 7.79
N PHE A 371 -1.14 -3.69 6.61
CA PHE A 371 -1.47 -3.08 5.32
C PHE A 371 -2.98 -3.05 5.09
N VAL A 372 -3.55 -1.87 4.86
CA VAL A 372 -4.94 -1.68 4.46
C VAL A 372 -4.94 -1.25 3.00
N GLU A 373 -5.75 -1.95 2.20
CA GLU A 373 -5.83 -1.66 0.78
C GLU A 373 -6.41 -0.24 0.56
N PRO A 374 -5.70 0.63 -0.19
CA PRO A 374 -6.18 1.98 -0.44
C PRO A 374 -7.36 1.96 -1.41
N VAL A 375 -8.13 3.04 -1.40
CA VAL A 375 -9.15 3.26 -2.43
C VAL A 375 -8.47 3.90 -3.63
N LEU A 376 -8.51 3.23 -4.79
CA LEU A 376 -8.00 3.75 -6.05
C LEU A 376 -9.16 4.06 -7.00
N SER A 377 -9.16 5.23 -7.62
CA SER A 377 -10.17 5.65 -8.60
C SER A 377 -9.55 6.28 -9.86
N GLU A 378 -10.27 6.25 -10.98
CA GLU A 378 -9.82 6.88 -12.23
C GLU A 378 -10.02 8.41 -12.22
N GLU A 379 -10.90 8.91 -11.35
CA GLU A 379 -11.14 10.33 -11.11
C GLU A 379 -10.61 10.74 -9.73
N SER A 380 -10.18 11.99 -9.63
CA SER A 380 -9.74 12.59 -8.36
C SER A 380 -10.92 12.87 -7.43
N GLU A 381 -10.70 12.74 -6.12
CA GLU A 381 -11.64 13.18 -5.08
C GLU A 381 -12.02 14.66 -5.23
N TYR A 382 -11.13 15.50 -5.78
CA TYR A 382 -11.42 16.91 -6.03
C TYR A 382 -12.56 17.12 -7.03
N VAL A 383 -12.76 16.18 -7.97
CA VAL A 383 -13.69 16.30 -9.11
C VAL A 383 -14.93 15.42 -8.98
N SER A 384 -14.84 14.29 -8.28
CA SER A 384 -15.86 13.23 -8.25
C SER A 384 -17.23 13.59 -7.66
N GLU A 385 -17.47 14.85 -7.28
CA GLU A 385 -18.78 15.34 -6.80
C GLU A 385 -19.82 15.50 -7.93
N SER A 386 -19.42 15.51 -9.20
CA SER A 386 -20.32 15.81 -10.33
C SER A 386 -20.75 14.64 -11.23
N SER A 387 -20.05 13.49 -11.21
CA SER A 387 -20.14 12.45 -12.26
C SER A 387 -20.76 11.11 -11.81
N GLY A 388 -21.00 10.90 -10.52
CA GLY A 388 -21.38 9.57 -10.00
C GLY A 388 -20.14 8.67 -9.79
N LYS A 389 -20.29 7.64 -8.96
CA LYS A 389 -19.19 6.78 -8.47
C LYS A 389 -18.33 6.25 -9.63
N GLY A 390 -17.08 6.70 -9.73
CA GLY A 390 -16.06 5.98 -10.49
C GLY A 390 -15.89 4.57 -9.93
N GLU A 391 -15.54 3.60 -10.78
CA GLU A 391 -15.24 2.24 -10.32
C GLU A 391 -13.98 2.26 -9.44
N ASN A 392 -14.08 1.70 -8.23
CA ASN A 392 -12.92 1.51 -7.36
C ASN A 392 -12.09 0.34 -7.90
N ILE A 393 -10.79 0.55 -8.07
CA ILE A 393 -9.88 -0.44 -8.63
C ILE A 393 -9.10 -1.10 -7.49
N GLY A 394 -9.19 -2.43 -7.41
CA GLY A 394 -8.39 -3.21 -6.46
C GLY A 394 -6.94 -3.38 -6.92
N LEU A 395 -6.03 -3.65 -6.00
CA LEU A 395 -4.63 -3.97 -6.32
C LEU A 395 -4.49 -5.27 -7.12
N ASP A 396 -5.38 -6.24 -6.93
CA ASP A 396 -5.36 -7.47 -7.73
C ASP A 396 -5.74 -7.20 -9.19
N GLU A 397 -6.73 -6.34 -9.43
CA GLU A 397 -7.10 -5.90 -10.78
C GLU A 397 -5.94 -5.14 -11.44
N LEU A 398 -5.22 -4.30 -10.68
CA LEU A 398 -4.03 -3.60 -11.16
C LEU A 398 -2.92 -4.56 -11.63
N LEU A 399 -2.79 -5.72 -11.00
CA LEU A 399 -1.80 -6.74 -11.38
C LEU A 399 -2.21 -7.55 -12.60
N GLU A 400 -3.51 -7.73 -12.82
CA GLU A 400 -4.06 -8.38 -14.02
C GLU A 400 -3.98 -7.47 -15.25
N ASP A 401 -4.07 -6.15 -15.06
CA ASP A 401 -3.84 -5.17 -16.12
C ASP A 401 -2.35 -5.17 -16.55
N THR A 402 -2.11 -5.02 -17.85
CA THR A 402 -0.76 -4.89 -18.43
C THR A 402 -0.38 -3.44 -18.76
N ASN A 403 -1.33 -2.51 -18.67
CA ASN A 403 -1.10 -1.11 -18.94
C ASN A 403 -0.10 -0.51 -17.95
N ASN A 404 0.64 0.50 -18.43
CA ASN A 404 1.44 1.36 -17.58
C ASN A 404 0.53 2.24 -16.74
N VAL A 405 0.93 2.54 -15.50
CA VAL A 405 0.08 3.24 -14.54
C VAL A 405 0.81 4.41 -13.92
N ILE A 406 0.09 5.52 -13.74
CA ILE A 406 0.53 6.63 -12.90
C ILE A 406 -0.44 6.78 -11.73
N LEU A 407 0.09 6.60 -10.52
CA LEU A 407 -0.59 6.78 -9.25
C LEU A 407 -0.36 8.22 -8.77
N LEU A 408 -1.44 9.00 -8.70
CA LEU A 408 -1.46 10.33 -8.12
C LEU A 408 -2.01 10.24 -6.71
N GLY A 409 -1.39 10.88 -5.73
CA GLY A 409 -2.01 10.94 -4.41
C GLY A 409 -1.40 12.00 -3.53
N GLN A 410 -2.19 12.42 -2.54
CA GLN A 410 -1.82 13.42 -1.53
C GLN A 410 -0.56 13.02 -0.74
N LYS A 411 0.04 13.97 -0.04
CA LYS A 411 1.20 13.68 0.82
C LYS A 411 0.87 12.57 1.82
N GLU A 412 1.80 11.65 2.03
CA GLU A 412 1.64 10.55 3.00
C GLU A 412 0.43 9.61 2.76
N SER A 413 -0.15 9.62 1.55
CA SER A 413 -1.25 8.73 1.12
C SER A 413 -0.88 7.24 0.98
N GLY A 414 0.37 6.85 1.24
CA GLY A 414 0.83 5.47 1.11
C GLY A 414 1.39 5.07 -0.27
N LYS A 415 1.75 6.02 -1.15
CA LYS A 415 2.38 5.76 -2.47
C LYS A 415 3.49 4.71 -2.44
N THR A 416 4.49 4.91 -1.59
CA THR A 416 5.64 3.99 -1.43
C THR A 416 5.20 2.62 -0.92
N THR A 417 4.22 2.58 0.00
CA THR A 417 3.64 1.33 0.53
C THR A 417 2.89 0.53 -0.54
N ILE A 418 2.17 1.21 -1.43
CA ILE A 418 1.49 0.58 -2.56
C ILE A 418 2.51 -0.05 -3.51
N LEU A 419 3.58 0.67 -3.86
CA LEU A 419 4.67 0.11 -4.67
C LEU A 419 5.32 -1.10 -3.99
N GLN A 420 5.52 -1.05 -2.67
CA GLN A 420 6.05 -2.18 -1.92
C GLN A 420 5.15 -3.42 -2.06
N GLN A 421 3.84 -3.27 -1.84
CA GLN A 421 2.87 -4.37 -1.96
C GLN A 421 2.78 -4.91 -3.38
N ILE A 422 2.82 -4.04 -4.39
CA ILE A 422 2.89 -4.47 -5.79
C ILE A 422 4.17 -5.29 -6.02
N GLY A 423 5.32 -4.84 -5.51
CA GLY A 423 6.59 -5.56 -5.58
C GLY A 423 6.51 -6.96 -4.99
N LEU A 424 5.99 -7.08 -3.75
CA LEU A 424 5.78 -8.38 -3.08
C LEU A 424 4.85 -9.30 -3.88
N LYS A 425 3.71 -8.80 -4.36
CA LYS A 425 2.78 -9.61 -5.16
C LYS A 425 3.38 -10.09 -6.49
N TYR A 426 4.26 -9.31 -7.13
CA TYR A 426 5.00 -9.74 -8.32
C TYR A 426 5.99 -10.86 -8.02
N ILE A 427 6.64 -10.81 -6.85
CA ILE A 427 7.59 -11.84 -6.40
C ILE A 427 6.85 -13.13 -6.08
N ASP A 428 5.73 -13.06 -5.36
CA ASP A 428 4.87 -14.20 -5.06
C ASP A 428 4.39 -14.91 -6.33
N LYS A 429 4.11 -14.16 -7.40
CA LYS A 429 3.68 -14.66 -8.71
C LYS A 429 4.83 -14.84 -9.71
N TYR A 430 6.10 -14.73 -9.29
CA TYR A 430 7.24 -14.75 -10.22
C TYR A 430 7.33 -16.06 -11.02
N SER A 431 7.00 -17.20 -10.41
CA SER A 431 6.99 -18.50 -11.10
C SER A 431 5.98 -18.59 -12.25
N GLU A 432 4.95 -17.74 -12.23
CA GLU A 432 3.88 -17.70 -13.23
C GLU A 432 4.12 -16.61 -14.27
N LEU A 433 4.52 -15.42 -13.82
CA LEU A 433 4.65 -14.22 -14.65
C LEU A 433 6.04 -14.08 -15.28
N GLU A 434 7.09 -14.60 -14.61
CA GLU A 434 8.49 -14.33 -14.92
C GLU A 434 8.82 -12.82 -15.02
N ILE A 435 8.10 -11.96 -14.27
CA ILE A 435 8.29 -10.51 -14.24
C ILE A 435 8.93 -10.10 -12.92
N MET A 436 10.05 -9.37 -13.00
CA MET A 436 10.81 -8.93 -11.82
C MET A 436 10.52 -7.45 -11.50
N PRO A 437 10.20 -7.12 -10.23
CA PRO A 437 10.03 -5.74 -9.82
C PRO A 437 11.36 -5.05 -9.55
N ILE A 438 11.56 -3.86 -10.11
CA ILE A 438 12.70 -2.98 -9.82
C ILE A 438 12.15 -1.66 -9.27
N HIS A 439 12.53 -1.35 -8.03
CA HIS A 439 12.17 -0.08 -7.41
C HIS A 439 13.24 1.00 -7.69
N ILE A 440 12.80 2.20 -8.05
CA ILE A 440 13.66 3.37 -8.26
C ILE A 440 13.06 4.58 -7.56
N ASP A 441 13.76 5.11 -6.56
CA ASP A 441 13.39 6.39 -5.94
C ASP A 441 14.08 7.56 -6.67
N MET A 442 13.28 8.45 -7.25
CA MET A 442 13.78 9.62 -8.00
C MET A 442 14.56 10.62 -7.13
N ARG A 443 14.48 10.54 -5.80
CA ARG A 443 15.21 11.41 -4.86
C ARG A 443 16.71 11.09 -4.78
N TYR A 444 17.11 9.84 -5.03
CA TYR A 444 18.46 9.34 -4.76
C TYR A 444 19.23 8.89 -6.02
N LEU A 445 18.95 9.53 -7.17
CA LEU A 445 19.54 9.11 -8.44
C LEU A 445 21.08 9.21 -8.48
N PRO A 446 21.78 8.24 -9.08
CA PRO A 446 23.24 8.26 -9.22
C PRO A 446 23.77 9.52 -9.94
N LYS A 447 24.97 9.98 -9.56
CA LYS A 447 25.63 11.17 -10.16
C LYS A 447 26.17 10.96 -11.59
N LYS A 448 26.20 9.71 -12.09
CA LYS A 448 26.77 9.35 -13.42
C LYS A 448 25.78 9.60 -14.58
N SER A 449 26.27 9.57 -15.82
CA SER A 449 25.43 9.58 -17.03
C SER A 449 24.49 8.37 -17.06
N ASP A 450 23.30 8.51 -17.65
CA ASP A 450 22.26 7.46 -17.72
C ASP A 450 21.76 7.00 -16.34
N LYS A 451 21.17 7.95 -15.61
CA LYS A 451 20.89 7.81 -14.17
C LYS A 451 19.93 6.67 -13.84
N LEU A 452 18.84 6.52 -14.60
CA LEU A 452 17.79 5.53 -14.31
C LEU A 452 18.23 4.10 -14.62
N THR A 453 18.84 3.87 -15.78
CA THR A 453 19.41 2.56 -16.13
C THR A 453 20.45 2.13 -15.11
N ASN A 454 21.32 3.05 -14.69
CA ASN A 454 22.27 2.76 -13.63
C ASN A 454 21.58 2.50 -12.29
N ALA A 455 20.54 3.26 -11.93
CA ALA A 455 19.78 3.01 -10.71
C ALA A 455 19.18 1.60 -10.69
N ALA A 456 18.55 1.16 -11.79
CA ALA A 456 18.04 -0.19 -11.95
C ALA A 456 19.13 -1.27 -11.83
N ILE A 457 20.28 -1.05 -12.48
CA ILE A 457 21.42 -1.97 -12.40
C ILE A 457 21.94 -2.06 -10.96
N TYR A 458 22.14 -0.92 -10.30
CA TYR A 458 22.63 -0.90 -8.92
C TYR A 458 21.61 -1.52 -7.95
N PHE A 459 20.31 -1.32 -8.17
CA PHE A 459 19.25 -1.94 -7.38
C PHE A 459 19.37 -3.47 -7.39
N VAL A 460 19.44 -4.07 -8.58
CA VAL A 460 19.58 -5.54 -8.71
C VAL A 460 20.88 -6.00 -8.07
N MET A 461 22.01 -5.35 -8.36
CA MET A 461 23.31 -5.75 -7.83
C MET A 461 23.43 -5.66 -6.31
N LYS A 462 22.74 -4.69 -5.69
CA LYS A 462 22.81 -4.44 -4.24
C LYS A 462 21.92 -5.40 -3.45
N ASN A 463 20.77 -5.78 -4.03
CA ASN A 463 19.76 -6.59 -3.37
C ASN A 463 19.77 -8.03 -3.88
N MET A 464 20.94 -8.64 -4.12
CA MET A 464 21.02 -10.09 -4.38
C MET A 464 21.18 -10.84 -3.06
N PHE A 465 20.54 -12.00 -2.94
CA PHE A 465 20.57 -12.85 -1.73
C PHE A 465 21.96 -13.43 -1.39
N ASP A 466 22.87 -13.49 -2.36
CA ASP A 466 24.23 -14.05 -2.20
C ASP A 466 25.27 -13.06 -2.73
N ASP A 467 26.51 -13.14 -2.23
CA ASP A 467 27.68 -12.33 -2.65
C ASP A 467 28.14 -12.62 -4.10
N ALA A 468 27.30 -13.32 -4.88
CA ALA A 468 27.56 -13.68 -6.25
C ALA A 468 27.72 -12.44 -7.13
N THR A 469 28.89 -12.27 -7.73
CA THR A 469 29.17 -11.13 -8.61
C THR A 469 28.43 -11.28 -9.95
N ILE A 470 27.36 -10.53 -10.11
CA ILE A 470 26.70 -10.32 -11.40
C ILE A 470 27.39 -9.21 -12.21
N ARG A 471 27.54 -9.42 -13.53
CA ARG A 471 28.05 -8.38 -14.42
C ARG A 471 26.94 -7.41 -14.79
N LYS A 472 27.28 -6.12 -14.89
CA LYS A 472 26.33 -5.05 -15.25
C LYS A 472 25.66 -5.31 -16.60
N GLU A 473 26.40 -5.87 -17.55
CA GLU A 473 25.90 -6.21 -18.88
C GLU A 473 24.77 -7.24 -18.80
N LYS A 474 24.86 -8.20 -17.88
CA LYS A 474 23.83 -9.24 -17.72
C LYS A 474 22.55 -8.69 -17.10
N VAL A 475 22.66 -7.76 -16.13
CA VAL A 475 21.48 -7.05 -15.60
C VAL A 475 20.82 -6.22 -16.71
N LYS A 476 21.63 -5.60 -17.56
CA LYS A 476 21.11 -4.86 -18.72
C LYS A 476 20.39 -5.77 -19.70
N GLU A 477 20.92 -6.96 -20.01
CA GLU A 477 20.23 -7.96 -20.83
C GLU A 477 18.86 -8.37 -20.23
N LEU A 478 18.76 -8.49 -18.90
CA LEU A 478 17.49 -8.76 -18.22
C LEU A 478 16.50 -7.60 -18.40
N ILE A 479 16.95 -6.36 -18.26
CA ILE A 479 16.12 -5.16 -18.50
C ILE A 479 15.66 -5.11 -19.97
N ASP A 480 16.56 -5.37 -20.91
CA ASP A 480 16.29 -5.35 -22.35
C ASP A 480 15.34 -6.49 -22.78
N SER A 481 15.12 -7.51 -21.93
CA SER A 481 14.26 -8.67 -22.22
C SER A 481 12.75 -8.41 -22.14
N GLY A 482 12.33 -7.26 -21.58
CA GLY A 482 10.91 -6.93 -21.40
C GLY A 482 10.24 -7.60 -20.18
N LYS A 483 11.04 -8.23 -19.30
CA LYS A 483 10.57 -8.97 -18.12
C LYS A 483 10.66 -8.17 -16.80
N ILE A 484 10.66 -6.85 -16.89
CA ILE A 484 10.74 -5.96 -15.72
C ILE A 484 9.44 -5.18 -15.53
N VAL A 485 9.05 -5.00 -14.27
CA VAL A 485 8.12 -3.93 -13.87
C VAL A 485 8.91 -2.88 -13.08
N PHE A 486 8.97 -1.66 -13.62
CA PHE A 486 9.61 -0.53 -12.97
C PHE A 486 8.62 0.17 -12.04
N LEU A 487 8.94 0.14 -10.74
CA LEU A 487 8.22 0.83 -9.68
C LEU A 487 8.97 2.13 -9.38
N ILE A 488 8.59 3.24 -10.03
CA ILE A 488 9.31 4.51 -9.94
C ILE A 488 8.60 5.44 -8.96
N ASP A 489 9.25 5.70 -7.82
CA ASP A 489 8.70 6.50 -6.72
C ASP A 489 9.14 7.96 -6.78
N ASN A 490 8.32 8.85 -6.19
CA ASN A 490 8.61 10.27 -5.95
C ASN A 490 8.92 11.08 -7.22
N ILE A 491 8.15 10.86 -8.30
CA ILE A 491 8.33 11.65 -9.53
C ILE A 491 7.91 13.11 -9.29
N ASP A 492 8.76 14.02 -9.75
CA ASP A 492 8.48 15.45 -9.80
C ASP A 492 8.19 15.85 -11.25
N ILE A 493 6.89 15.95 -11.56
CA ILE A 493 6.37 16.29 -12.89
C ILE A 493 6.74 17.73 -13.29
N SER A 494 6.93 18.63 -12.32
CA SER A 494 7.33 20.01 -12.58
C SER A 494 8.80 20.13 -13.02
N ASN A 495 9.58 19.06 -12.85
CA ASN A 495 11.00 19.05 -13.12
C ASN A 495 11.32 18.72 -14.58
N ALA A 496 11.57 19.75 -15.40
CA ALA A 496 11.93 19.56 -16.82
C ALA A 496 13.05 18.51 -17.02
N ASN A 497 14.06 18.49 -16.14
CA ASN A 497 15.13 17.50 -16.21
C ASN A 497 14.65 16.07 -15.89
N HIS A 498 13.74 15.87 -14.92
CA HIS A 498 13.18 14.55 -14.65
C HIS A 498 12.25 14.11 -15.78
N THR A 499 11.43 15.03 -16.32
CA THR A 499 10.54 14.77 -17.45
C THR A 499 11.32 14.25 -18.66
N VAL A 500 12.43 14.91 -19.03
CA VAL A 500 13.29 14.48 -20.15
C VAL A 500 13.96 13.13 -19.86
N LEU A 501 14.44 12.94 -18.63
CA LEU A 501 15.09 11.69 -18.20
C LEU A 501 14.12 10.49 -18.27
N LEU A 502 12.91 10.64 -17.72
CA LEU A 502 11.87 9.61 -17.71
C LEU A 502 11.34 9.32 -19.10
N SER A 503 11.05 10.37 -19.89
CA SER A 503 10.59 10.21 -21.27
C SER A 503 11.58 9.39 -22.11
N LYS A 504 12.89 9.67 -21.96
CA LYS A 504 13.94 8.89 -22.61
C LYS A 504 13.96 7.44 -22.11
N PHE A 505 13.94 7.24 -20.79
CA PHE A 505 14.04 5.91 -20.18
C PHE A 505 12.86 4.99 -20.53
N ILE A 506 11.63 5.51 -20.46
CA ILE A 506 10.41 4.77 -20.83
C ILE A 506 10.46 4.37 -22.31
N LYS A 507 10.91 5.28 -23.18
CA LYS A 507 11.03 5.00 -24.62
C LYS A 507 12.09 3.95 -24.94
N GLU A 508 13.23 3.98 -24.26
CA GLU A 508 14.31 3.01 -24.47
C GLU A 508 13.96 1.62 -23.92
N ASN A 509 13.05 1.53 -22.95
CA ASN A 509 12.68 0.30 -22.24
C ASN A 509 11.18 -0.05 -22.42
N SER A 510 10.59 0.27 -23.58
CA SER A 510 9.15 0.16 -23.81
C SER A 510 8.58 -1.27 -23.81
N GLY A 511 9.45 -2.28 -23.78
CA GLY A 511 9.04 -3.69 -23.61
C GLY A 511 8.71 -4.05 -22.16
N ASN A 512 8.99 -3.17 -21.21
CA ASN A 512 8.74 -3.36 -19.77
C ASN A 512 7.49 -2.59 -19.31
N ARG A 513 6.96 -2.96 -18.14
CA ARG A 513 5.84 -2.25 -17.51
C ARG A 513 6.36 -1.14 -16.58
N PHE A 514 5.64 -0.03 -16.50
CA PHE A 514 5.94 1.11 -15.64
C PHE A 514 4.77 1.42 -14.71
N ILE A 515 5.05 1.47 -13.41
CA ILE A 515 4.12 1.96 -12.38
C ILE A 515 4.82 3.12 -11.69
N LEU A 516 4.25 4.30 -11.88
CA LEU A 516 4.82 5.58 -11.47
C LEU A 516 4.03 6.14 -10.31
N THR A 517 4.68 6.78 -9.34
CA THR A 517 3.97 7.57 -8.33
C THR A 517 4.37 9.04 -8.42
N THR A 518 3.38 9.92 -8.25
CA THR A 518 3.57 11.37 -8.16
C THR A 518 2.66 11.94 -7.09
N LYS A 519 3.03 13.10 -6.57
CA LYS A 519 2.11 13.89 -5.77
C LYS A 519 0.96 14.39 -6.67
N GLU A 520 -0.26 14.33 -6.16
CA GLU A 520 -1.43 14.96 -6.78
C GLU A 520 -1.43 16.47 -6.50
N GLU A 521 -1.72 17.28 -7.53
CA GLU A 521 -1.88 18.74 -7.45
C GLU A 521 -3.32 19.13 -7.84
N PHE A 522 -3.90 20.14 -7.19
CA PHE A 522 -5.30 20.54 -7.40
C PHE A 522 -5.63 20.88 -8.86
N PHE A 523 -4.86 21.75 -9.52
CA PHE A 523 -5.02 22.11 -10.93
C PHE A 523 -4.75 20.94 -11.88
N GLN A 524 -4.01 19.90 -11.48
CA GLN A 524 -3.92 18.67 -12.27
C GLN A 524 -5.23 17.88 -12.21
N SER A 525 -5.89 17.86 -11.04
CA SER A 525 -7.15 17.15 -10.85
C SER A 525 -8.31 17.75 -11.65
N ILE A 526 -8.40 19.09 -11.74
CA ILE A 526 -9.45 19.80 -12.50
C ILE A 526 -9.09 20.07 -13.97
N ASP A 527 -8.17 19.28 -14.55
CA ASP A 527 -7.68 19.36 -15.95
C ASP A 527 -7.12 20.73 -16.40
N VAL A 528 -6.81 21.62 -15.46
CA VAL A 528 -6.19 22.93 -15.74
C VAL A 528 -4.71 22.77 -16.12
N LYS A 529 -4.00 21.80 -15.53
CA LYS A 529 -2.59 21.49 -15.78
C LYS A 529 -2.42 20.12 -16.43
N LYS A 530 -1.90 20.09 -17.66
CA LYS A 530 -1.68 18.83 -18.40
C LYS A 530 -0.52 18.02 -17.83
N LEU A 531 -0.74 16.73 -17.65
CA LEU A 531 0.33 15.76 -17.36
C LEU A 531 1.35 15.70 -18.51
N PRO A 532 2.60 15.27 -18.22
CA PRO A 532 3.63 15.14 -19.24
C PRO A 532 3.24 14.22 -20.40
N GLU A 533 3.77 14.49 -21.59
CA GLU A 533 3.46 13.71 -22.79
C GLU A 533 3.81 12.21 -22.65
N TYR A 534 4.85 11.86 -21.89
CA TYR A 534 5.23 10.46 -21.67
C TYR A 534 4.19 9.64 -20.89
N THR A 535 3.24 10.28 -20.22
CA THR A 535 2.14 9.61 -19.49
C THR A 535 0.85 9.54 -20.30
N LYS A 536 0.86 9.91 -21.59
CA LYS A 536 -0.36 10.01 -22.40
C LYS A 536 -1.12 8.69 -22.50
N ASP A 537 -0.39 7.58 -22.58
CA ASP A 537 -0.95 6.22 -22.72
C ASP A 537 -0.98 5.46 -21.37
N PHE A 538 -0.78 6.16 -20.24
CA PHE A 538 -0.80 5.55 -18.92
C PHE A 538 -2.22 5.59 -18.36
N LYS A 539 -2.64 4.51 -17.70
CA LYS A 539 -3.84 4.53 -16.85
C LYS A 539 -3.55 5.46 -15.67
N LYS A 540 -4.41 6.46 -15.49
CA LYS A 540 -4.31 7.43 -14.39
C LYS A 540 -5.16 6.94 -13.24
N LEU A 541 -4.57 6.79 -12.07
CA LEU A 541 -5.29 6.40 -10.86
C LEU A 541 -4.96 7.35 -9.72
N TYR A 542 -5.97 7.74 -8.98
CA TYR A 542 -5.89 8.59 -7.81
C TYR A 542 -5.97 7.73 -6.55
N ILE A 543 -5.10 8.01 -5.59
CA ILE A 543 -5.08 7.39 -4.26
C ILE A 543 -5.92 8.28 -3.35
N ASN A 544 -7.10 7.78 -3.03
CA ASN A 544 -8.09 8.49 -2.23
C ASN A 544 -7.73 8.43 -0.74
N THR A 545 -8.25 9.37 0.03
CA THR A 545 -8.11 9.37 1.48
C THR A 545 -8.84 8.18 2.10
N PHE A 546 -8.45 7.78 3.32
CA PHE A 546 -9.12 6.69 4.02
C PHE A 546 -10.55 7.08 4.41
N GLY A 547 -11.52 6.28 3.97
CA GLY A 547 -12.86 6.33 4.53
C GLY A 547 -12.94 5.63 5.89
N LYS A 548 -14.11 5.69 6.54
CA LYS A 548 -14.33 5.01 7.84
C LYS A 548 -14.06 3.50 7.77
N ALA A 549 -14.25 2.87 6.62
CA ALA A 549 -13.98 1.45 6.42
C ALA A 549 -12.48 1.14 6.54
N GLN A 550 -11.63 1.91 5.86
CA GLN A 550 -10.17 1.74 5.91
C GLN A 550 -9.62 2.07 7.30
N ILE A 551 -10.11 3.14 7.94
CA ILE A 551 -9.75 3.47 9.34
C ILE A 551 -10.11 2.31 10.26
N ARG A 552 -11.32 1.74 10.12
CA ARG A 552 -11.76 0.59 10.91
C ARG A 552 -10.90 -0.64 10.69
N GLU A 553 -10.53 -0.95 9.46
CA GLU A 553 -9.65 -2.06 9.16
C GLU A 553 -8.27 -1.89 9.81
N LEU A 554 -7.67 -0.71 9.69
CA LEU A 554 -6.37 -0.40 10.29
C LEU A 554 -6.41 -0.52 11.81
N VAL A 555 -7.42 0.07 12.45
CA VAL A 555 -7.62 -0.02 13.91
C VAL A 555 -7.89 -1.46 14.35
N THR A 556 -8.63 -2.24 13.57
CA THR A 556 -8.90 -3.66 13.88
C THR A 556 -7.63 -4.49 13.82
N LYS A 557 -6.80 -4.30 12.79
CA LYS A 557 -5.49 -4.97 12.65
C LYS A 557 -4.56 -4.63 13.82
N TRP A 558 -4.53 -3.36 14.21
CA TRP A 558 -3.78 -2.89 15.38
C TRP A 558 -4.30 -3.45 16.71
N ALA A 559 -5.63 -3.51 16.90
CA ALA A 559 -6.25 -4.00 18.13
C ALA A 559 -6.28 -5.53 18.23
N GLY A 560 -6.07 -6.28 17.14
CA GLY A 560 -6.29 -7.73 17.07
C GLY A 560 -5.46 -8.58 18.05
N ARG A 561 -4.41 -8.02 18.66
CA ARG A 561 -3.56 -8.66 19.68
C ARG A 561 -3.69 -8.04 21.08
N ARG A 562 -4.65 -7.13 21.29
CA ARG A 562 -4.81 -6.32 22.50
C ARG A 562 -6.11 -6.64 23.25
N ASP A 563 -6.00 -6.88 24.55
CA ASP A 563 -7.16 -7.14 25.44
C ASP A 563 -7.77 -5.84 26.03
N ASP A 564 -7.06 -4.71 25.95
CA ASP A 564 -7.45 -3.43 26.55
C ASP A 564 -8.31 -2.53 25.63
N VAL A 565 -8.40 -2.89 24.34
CA VAL A 565 -9.29 -2.24 23.35
C VAL A 565 -10.62 -3.00 23.32
N ALA A 566 -11.56 -2.59 24.16
CA ALA A 566 -12.87 -3.24 24.29
C ALA A 566 -13.86 -2.92 23.14
N ASP A 567 -13.74 -1.75 22.51
CA ASP A 567 -14.62 -1.31 21.42
C ASP A 567 -13.83 -0.57 20.31
N VAL A 568 -13.56 -1.29 19.22
CA VAL A 568 -12.94 -0.73 18.00
C VAL A 568 -13.76 0.42 17.42
N SER A 569 -15.10 0.38 17.55
CA SER A 569 -15.96 1.41 16.96
C SER A 569 -15.81 2.75 17.66
N GLU A 570 -15.61 2.76 18.98
CA GLU A 570 -15.35 3.98 19.73
C GLU A 570 -14.05 4.65 19.26
N VAL A 571 -12.99 3.87 19.06
CA VAL A 571 -11.69 4.36 18.59
C VAL A 571 -11.81 4.93 17.17
N VAL A 572 -12.50 4.23 16.26
CA VAL A 572 -12.71 4.69 14.89
C VAL A 572 -13.48 6.01 14.83
N GLU A 573 -14.59 6.13 15.54
CA GLU A 573 -15.37 7.38 15.55
C GLU A 573 -14.57 8.53 16.16
N LYS A 574 -13.72 8.24 17.15
CA LYS A 574 -12.89 9.26 17.77
C LYS A 574 -11.76 9.74 16.86
N ILE A 575 -11.03 8.83 16.22
CA ILE A 575 -9.98 9.18 15.25
C ILE A 575 -10.58 9.93 14.07
N ASN A 576 -11.71 9.47 13.53
CA ASN A 576 -12.42 10.16 12.46
C ASN A 576 -12.84 11.58 12.90
N GLY A 577 -13.39 11.72 14.11
CA GLY A 577 -13.74 13.01 14.69
C GLY A 577 -12.53 13.93 14.93
N TYR A 578 -11.36 13.37 15.24
CA TYR A 578 -10.12 14.15 15.34
C TYR A 578 -9.73 14.74 13.99
N CYS A 579 -9.69 13.92 12.93
CA CYS A 579 -9.44 14.40 11.56
C CYS A 579 -10.43 15.50 11.16
N GLU A 580 -11.74 15.28 11.41
CA GLU A 580 -12.81 16.27 11.15
C GLU A 580 -12.61 17.59 11.89
N SER A 581 -12.23 17.54 13.17
CA SER A 581 -12.18 18.75 14.02
C SER A 581 -11.09 19.75 13.65
N ILE A 582 -10.00 19.29 13.04
CA ILE A 582 -8.86 20.13 12.65
C ILE A 582 -8.63 20.17 11.13
N ASN A 583 -9.51 19.54 10.35
CA ASN A 583 -9.40 19.35 8.90
C ASN A 583 -8.10 18.65 8.46
N PHE A 584 -7.73 17.59 9.17
CA PHE A 584 -6.50 16.84 8.90
C PHE A 584 -6.80 15.70 7.93
N ALA A 585 -6.06 15.60 6.83
CA ALA A 585 -6.30 14.57 5.82
C ALA A 585 -6.28 13.14 6.43
N LYS A 586 -7.24 12.29 6.06
CA LYS A 586 -7.34 10.89 6.52
C LYS A 586 -6.32 10.00 5.80
N THR A 587 -5.04 10.30 5.93
CA THR A 587 -3.97 9.48 5.37
C THR A 587 -3.61 8.32 6.32
N PRO A 588 -3.03 7.21 5.81
CA PRO A 588 -2.55 6.13 6.68
C PRO A 588 -1.61 6.64 7.80
N PHE A 589 -0.76 7.61 7.48
CA PHE A 589 0.16 8.23 8.44
C PHE A 589 -0.56 9.03 9.53
N ASN A 590 -1.50 9.90 9.16
CA ASN A 590 -2.24 10.73 10.10
C ASN A 590 -3.14 9.89 11.02
N VAL A 591 -3.79 8.86 10.47
CA VAL A 591 -4.56 7.88 11.26
C VAL A 591 -3.64 7.18 12.27
N SER A 592 -2.44 6.77 11.84
CA SER A 592 -1.44 6.14 12.72
C SER A 592 -0.99 7.08 13.85
N ILE A 593 -0.78 8.38 13.59
CA ILE A 593 -0.47 9.37 14.63
C ILE A 593 -1.58 9.41 15.69
N PHE A 594 -2.85 9.47 15.27
CA PHE A 594 -3.95 9.52 16.22
C PHE A 594 -4.14 8.21 17.00
N MET A 595 -3.83 7.06 16.41
CA MET A 595 -3.80 5.79 17.13
C MET A 595 -2.76 5.84 18.26
N VAL A 596 -1.55 6.33 17.98
CA VAL A 596 -0.48 6.50 18.98
C VAL A 596 -0.88 7.48 20.08
N LEU A 597 -1.44 8.64 19.71
CA LEU A 597 -1.87 9.65 20.67
C LEU A 597 -3.03 9.16 21.54
N TRP A 598 -3.98 8.42 20.97
CA TRP A 598 -5.08 7.83 21.70
C TRP A 598 -4.60 6.78 22.71
N ASP A 599 -3.63 5.97 22.32
CA ASP A 599 -3.01 4.94 23.17
C ASP A 599 -2.32 5.58 24.39
N SER A 600 -1.60 6.69 24.15
CA SER A 600 -0.92 7.42 25.22
C SER A 600 -1.87 8.24 26.11
N ASP A 601 -2.89 8.91 25.55
CA ASP A 601 -3.87 9.71 26.29
C ASP A 601 -5.27 9.61 25.68
N LYS A 602 -6.13 8.82 26.32
CA LYS A 602 -7.54 8.66 25.95
C LYS A 602 -8.37 9.95 26.07
N ASN A 603 -7.86 11.04 26.63
CA ASN A 603 -8.53 12.34 26.70
C ASN A 603 -7.94 13.39 25.75
N PHE A 604 -6.99 13.01 24.89
CA PHE A 604 -6.42 13.92 23.91
C PHE A 604 -7.51 14.60 23.07
N VAL A 605 -7.34 15.90 22.80
CA VAL A 605 -8.20 16.67 21.89
C VAL A 605 -7.27 17.43 20.95
N PRO A 606 -7.29 17.17 19.64
CA PRO A 606 -6.45 17.89 18.69
C PRO A 606 -6.86 19.37 18.63
N GLN A 607 -5.86 20.24 18.47
CA GLN A 607 -6.08 21.69 18.37
C GLN A 607 -5.67 22.22 17.01
N ASN A 608 -4.47 21.85 16.57
CA ASN A 608 -3.93 22.10 15.23
C ASN A 608 -2.87 21.05 14.91
N GLU A 609 -2.42 21.01 13.66
CA GLU A 609 -1.45 20.03 13.14
C GLU A 609 -0.10 20.08 13.86
N GLY A 610 0.39 21.28 14.17
CA GLY A 610 1.64 21.49 14.91
C GLY A 610 1.60 20.89 16.31
N ILE A 611 0.51 21.07 17.04
CA ILE A 611 0.30 20.50 18.37
C ILE A 611 0.13 18.97 18.30
N VAL A 612 -0.57 18.46 17.28
CA VAL A 612 -0.71 17.01 17.06
C VAL A 612 0.67 16.39 16.83
N MET A 613 1.48 16.98 15.94
CA MET A 613 2.83 16.50 15.66
C MET A 613 3.79 16.66 16.85
N GLU A 614 3.70 17.76 17.62
CA GLU A 614 4.49 17.94 18.84
C GLU A 614 4.17 16.85 19.87
N ASN A 615 2.89 16.62 20.18
CA ASN A 615 2.49 15.57 21.12
C ASN A 615 2.90 14.18 20.63
N TYR A 616 2.79 13.91 19.32
CA TYR A 616 3.19 12.64 18.74
C TYR A 616 4.68 12.37 18.95
N LEU A 617 5.53 13.35 18.63
CA LEU A 617 6.98 13.24 18.83
C LEU A 617 7.37 13.22 20.31
N GLU A 618 6.58 13.85 21.19
CA GLU A 618 6.76 13.76 22.64
C GLU A 618 6.51 12.35 23.18
N VAL A 619 5.49 11.66 22.66
CA VAL A 619 5.21 10.25 22.98
C VAL A 619 6.35 9.35 22.47
N LEU A 620 6.75 9.50 21.21
CA LEU A 620 7.83 8.69 20.61
C LEU A 620 9.18 8.85 21.33
N LEU A 621 9.53 10.08 21.70
CA LEU A 621 10.78 10.38 22.40
C LEU A 621 10.69 10.13 23.92
N GLU A 622 9.58 9.56 24.39
CA GLU A 622 9.31 9.18 25.77
C GLU A 622 9.44 10.36 26.75
N LYS A 623 8.96 11.56 26.40
CA LYS A 623 9.13 12.79 27.22
C LYS A 623 8.64 12.63 28.66
N LEU A 624 7.63 11.80 28.90
CA LEU A 624 7.06 11.54 30.24
C LEU A 624 7.71 10.35 30.97
N SER A 625 8.71 9.69 30.37
CA SER A 625 9.37 8.52 30.97
C SER A 625 10.19 8.91 32.20
N PRO A 626 10.20 8.10 33.27
CA PRO A 626 11.05 8.33 34.44
C PRO A 626 12.54 8.45 34.09
N LYS A 627 12.98 7.85 32.98
CA LYS A 627 14.36 7.94 32.48
C LYS A 627 14.77 9.37 32.09
N GLU A 628 13.82 10.24 31.76
CA GLU A 628 14.05 11.66 31.48
C GLU A 628 14.46 12.47 32.73
N ALA A 629 14.18 11.95 33.93
CA ALA A 629 14.58 12.58 35.19
C ALA A 629 16.03 12.25 35.59
N GLU A 630 16.68 11.30 34.92
CA GLU A 630 18.06 10.92 35.20
C GLU A 630 19.05 11.95 34.66
N ARG A 631 19.97 12.42 35.50
CA ARG A 631 20.99 13.41 35.05
C ARG A 631 22.02 12.86 34.07
N SER A 632 22.09 11.54 33.93
CA SER A 632 22.96 10.82 33.01
C SER A 632 22.39 10.70 31.59
N THR A 633 21.10 10.99 31.41
CA THR A 633 20.42 10.91 30.10
C THR A 633 20.26 12.30 29.49
N TYR A 634 20.02 12.34 28.18
CA TYR A 634 19.73 13.59 27.49
C TYR A 634 18.24 13.84 27.49
N SER A 635 17.84 15.03 27.92
CA SER A 635 16.42 15.39 27.99
C SER A 635 15.80 15.53 26.60
N PHE A 636 14.48 15.42 26.55
CA PHE A 636 13.65 15.65 25.37
C PHE A 636 14.03 16.94 24.62
N LYS A 637 14.27 18.05 25.35
CA LYS A 637 14.67 19.32 24.72
C LYS A 637 16.04 19.26 24.05
N ILE A 638 16.98 18.45 24.54
CA ILE A 638 18.27 18.26 23.87
C ILE A 638 18.09 17.39 22.62
N LYS A 639 17.25 16.35 22.68
CA LYS A 639 16.89 15.50 21.53
C LYS A 639 16.23 16.33 20.42
N GLN A 640 15.23 17.15 20.77
CA GLN A 640 14.54 18.08 19.87
C GLN A 640 15.50 19.11 19.26
N HIS A 641 16.42 19.66 20.06
CA HIS A 641 17.46 20.57 19.56
C HIS A 641 18.41 19.87 18.58
N PHE A 642 18.79 18.62 18.82
CA PHE A 642 19.63 17.86 17.89
C PHE A 642 18.93 17.64 16.54
N LEU A 643 17.68 17.17 16.56
CA LEU A 643 16.91 16.86 15.34
C LEU A 643 16.59 18.11 14.51
N SER A 644 16.24 19.23 15.16
CA SER A 644 16.05 20.52 14.46
C SER A 644 17.34 21.03 13.81
N ASN A 645 18.50 20.85 14.44
CA ASN A 645 19.79 21.20 13.84
C ASN A 645 20.16 20.27 12.68
N LEU A 646 19.85 18.96 12.78
CA LEU A 646 20.04 18.01 11.69
C LEU A 646 19.18 18.38 10.48
N ALA A 647 17.89 18.65 10.71
CA ALA A 647 16.96 19.10 9.68
C ALA A 647 17.46 20.37 8.97
N HIS A 648 17.92 21.37 9.74
CA HIS A 648 18.49 22.59 9.18
C HIS A 648 19.78 22.31 8.38
N LYS A 649 20.64 21.39 8.81
CA LYS A 649 21.85 21.03 8.04
C LYS A 649 21.55 20.28 6.74
N MET A 650 20.53 19.41 6.74
CA MET A 650 19.98 18.82 5.51
C MET A 650 19.47 19.92 4.56
N PHE A 651 18.74 20.90 5.10
CA PHE A 651 18.29 22.06 4.35
C PHE A 651 19.45 22.88 3.76
N GLU A 652 20.49 23.22 4.53
CA GLU A 652 21.66 23.98 4.04
C GLU A 652 22.38 23.29 2.88
N LYS A 653 22.43 21.94 2.91
CA LYS A 653 23.01 21.13 1.84
C LYS A 653 22.12 21.02 0.62
N ASN A 654 20.85 21.42 0.74
CA ASN A 654 19.82 21.18 -0.26
C ASN A 654 19.62 19.67 -0.57
N GLU A 655 19.77 18.84 0.45
CA GLU A 655 19.61 17.39 0.37
C GLU A 655 18.71 16.92 1.52
N TYR A 656 17.74 16.07 1.23
CA TYR A 656 16.82 15.51 2.23
C TYR A 656 17.40 14.29 2.96
N TYR A 657 18.71 14.08 2.83
CA TYR A 657 19.40 12.88 3.29
C TYR A 657 20.86 13.18 3.59
N PHE A 658 21.46 12.40 4.50
CA PHE A 658 22.89 12.38 4.80
C PHE A 658 23.45 11.00 4.49
N SER A 659 24.66 10.89 3.94
CA SER A 659 25.37 9.61 3.99
C SER A 659 25.69 9.21 5.44
N LYS A 660 25.92 7.93 5.70
CA LYS A 660 26.33 7.44 7.04
C LYS A 660 27.56 8.16 7.58
N GLU A 661 28.54 8.47 6.73
CA GLU A 661 29.73 9.23 7.11
C GLU A 661 29.40 10.66 7.53
N GLU A 662 28.56 11.36 6.77
CA GLU A 662 28.14 12.74 7.06
C GLU A 662 27.31 12.82 8.35
N PHE A 663 26.44 11.84 8.59
CA PHE A 663 25.68 11.77 9.84
C PHE A 663 26.58 11.54 11.04
N ASN A 664 27.54 10.61 10.94
CA ASN A 664 28.49 10.36 12.01
C ASN A 664 29.37 11.59 12.29
N ASP A 665 29.84 12.29 11.25
CA ASP A 665 30.57 13.55 11.44
C ASP A 665 29.67 14.62 12.07
N PHE A 666 28.42 14.77 11.63
CA PHE A 666 27.48 15.72 12.25
C PHE A 666 27.23 15.42 13.73
N VAL A 667 26.99 14.16 14.09
CA VAL A 667 26.86 13.70 15.48
C VAL A 667 28.11 14.07 16.26
N TYR A 668 29.29 13.74 15.75
CA TYR A 668 30.58 14.04 16.39
C TYR A 668 30.77 15.55 16.60
N GLN A 669 30.56 16.38 15.57
CA GLN A 669 30.71 17.83 15.66
C GLN A 669 29.71 18.45 16.64
N TYR A 670 28.46 17.97 16.65
CA TYR A 670 27.44 18.42 17.58
C TYR A 670 27.85 18.15 19.04
N HIS A 671 28.30 16.93 19.34
CA HIS A 671 28.76 16.56 20.68
C HIS A 671 30.00 17.35 21.08
N LYS A 672 30.97 17.49 20.18
CA LYS A 672 32.18 18.28 20.40
C LYS A 672 31.88 19.75 20.71
N THR A 673 30.94 20.34 19.97
CA THR A 673 30.54 21.75 20.15
C THR A 673 29.79 21.98 21.45
N LYS A 674 28.91 21.05 21.84
CA LYS A 674 28.12 21.15 23.07
C LYS A 674 28.85 20.62 24.32
N GLY A 675 30.01 19.98 24.16
CA GLY A 675 30.81 19.43 25.25
C GLY A 675 30.29 18.09 25.79
N TYR A 676 29.62 17.30 24.95
CA TYR A 676 29.04 16.01 25.30
C TYR A 676 29.98 14.85 24.98
N LYS A 677 29.88 13.74 25.73
CA LYS A 677 30.61 12.51 25.44
C LYS A 677 29.80 11.60 24.51
N GLU A 678 30.37 11.28 23.36
CA GLU A 678 29.73 10.47 22.31
C GLU A 678 29.43 9.03 22.75
N ALA A 679 30.36 8.38 23.47
CA ALA A 679 30.20 7.00 23.95
C ALA A 679 29.02 6.80 24.93
N GLU A 680 28.48 7.90 25.49
CA GLU A 680 27.38 7.89 26.46
C GLU A 680 26.05 8.38 25.86
N SER A 681 26.00 8.73 24.56
CA SER A 681 24.89 9.52 24.02
C SER A 681 23.71 8.76 23.42
N ARG A 682 23.94 7.57 22.85
CA ARG A 682 22.93 6.80 22.09
C ARG A 682 22.20 7.61 21.00
N PHE A 683 22.56 8.85 20.66
CA PHE A 683 21.89 9.65 19.61
C PHE A 683 21.97 8.96 18.25
N SER A 684 23.05 8.24 17.98
CA SER A 684 23.26 7.50 16.75
C SER A 684 22.38 6.26 16.61
N THR A 685 21.70 5.80 17.67
CA THR A 685 20.82 4.62 17.63
C THR A 685 19.39 4.94 18.03
N LEU A 686 19.19 5.81 19.03
CA LEU A 686 17.87 6.14 19.61
C LEU A 686 16.86 6.59 18.56
N PHE A 687 17.23 7.46 17.62
CA PHE A 687 16.27 7.96 16.64
C PHE A 687 15.91 6.93 15.56
N PHE A 688 16.78 5.94 15.34
CA PHE A 688 16.51 4.81 14.46
C PHE A 688 15.64 3.77 15.16
N GLU A 689 15.92 3.49 16.44
CA GLU A 689 15.05 2.70 17.31
C GLU A 689 13.64 3.35 17.29
N LYS A 690 13.51 4.62 17.65
CA LYS A 690 12.23 5.34 17.68
C LYS A 690 11.58 5.64 16.31
N GLY A 691 12.13 5.15 15.20
CA GLY A 691 11.55 5.32 13.87
C GLY A 691 11.45 6.77 13.39
N ILE A 692 12.23 7.71 13.98
CA ILE A 692 12.28 9.12 13.55
C ILE A 692 13.24 9.28 12.37
N LEU A 693 14.35 8.55 12.41
CA LEU A 693 15.31 8.44 11.30
C LEU A 693 15.28 7.02 10.75
N SER A 694 15.49 6.87 9.46
CA SER A 694 15.62 5.58 8.79
C SER A 694 16.82 5.56 7.85
N ILE A 695 17.21 4.36 7.44
CA ILE A 695 18.29 4.15 6.48
C ILE A 695 17.65 3.75 5.14
N SER A 696 17.84 4.60 4.13
CA SER A 696 17.40 4.38 2.75
C SER A 696 18.61 4.45 1.83
N ASP A 697 18.95 3.33 1.20
CA ASP A 697 20.07 3.23 0.26
C ASP A 697 21.41 3.80 0.77
N ASP A 698 21.81 3.41 1.98
CA ASP A 698 23.02 3.89 2.69
C ASP A 698 22.98 5.36 3.13
N ASN A 699 21.85 6.03 2.90
CA ASN A 699 21.59 7.38 3.37
C ASN A 699 20.64 7.36 4.57
N ILE A 700 20.84 8.30 5.47
CA ILE A 700 20.03 8.56 6.65
C ILE A 700 19.06 9.67 6.30
N VAL A 701 17.77 9.38 6.48
CA VAL A 701 16.66 10.27 6.16
C VAL A 701 15.73 10.37 7.36
N PHE A 702 14.93 11.42 7.42
CA PHE A 702 13.75 11.40 8.30
C PHE A 702 12.75 10.41 7.73
N SER A 703 12.18 9.57 8.60
CA SER A 703 11.25 8.50 8.20
C SER A 703 10.04 9.04 7.44
N HIS A 704 9.61 10.26 7.78
CA HIS A 704 8.52 10.97 7.11
C HIS A 704 8.94 12.40 6.79
N THR A 705 8.44 12.91 5.65
CA THR A 705 8.71 14.29 5.23
C THR A 705 8.09 15.29 6.20
N SER A 706 6.91 15.01 6.74
CA SER A 706 6.26 15.83 7.78
C SER A 706 7.12 16.00 9.04
N ILE A 707 7.90 14.98 9.44
CA ILE A 707 8.78 15.06 10.62
C ILE A 707 9.94 16.01 10.37
N LEU A 708 10.55 15.97 9.17
CA LEU A 708 11.61 16.92 8.79
C LEU A 708 11.07 18.36 8.81
N GLU A 709 9.92 18.59 8.18
CA GLU A 709 9.28 19.91 8.08
C GLU A 709 8.93 20.46 9.48
N PHE A 710 8.40 19.61 10.36
CA PHE A 710 8.17 19.95 11.77
C PHE A 710 9.48 20.39 12.47
N TYR A 711 10.58 19.66 12.29
CA TYR A 711 11.85 20.02 12.92
C TYR A 711 12.51 21.27 12.32
N LEU A 712 12.22 21.61 11.07
CA LEU A 712 12.57 22.91 10.48
C LEU A 712 11.74 24.05 11.11
N ALA A 713 10.45 23.84 11.33
CA ALA A 713 9.60 24.79 12.05
C ALA A 713 10.07 25.01 13.50
N GLU A 714 10.44 23.94 14.20
CA GLU A 714 11.01 24.02 15.55
C GLU A 714 12.38 24.70 15.56
N TYR A 715 13.18 24.56 14.49
CA TYR A 715 14.42 25.33 14.33
C TYR A 715 14.11 26.83 14.20
N ALA A 716 13.13 27.21 13.36
CA ALA A 716 12.68 28.59 13.19
C ALA A 716 12.17 29.22 14.50
N ARG A 717 11.47 28.44 15.34
CA ARG A 717 10.99 28.86 16.68
C ARG A 717 12.12 29.33 17.60
N ASN A 718 13.32 28.80 17.42
CA ASN A 718 14.49 29.12 18.24
C ASN A 718 15.55 29.94 17.49
N ASN A 719 15.32 30.28 16.22
CA ASN A 719 16.26 31.00 15.35
C ASN A 719 15.54 32.06 14.51
N GLU A 720 15.65 33.32 14.94
CA GLU A 720 14.97 34.44 14.28
C GLU A 720 15.50 34.73 12.85
N GLU A 721 16.78 34.47 12.58
CA GLU A 721 17.37 34.66 11.25
C GLU A 721 16.75 33.68 10.24
N PHE A 722 16.61 32.41 10.62
CA PHE A 722 15.97 31.41 9.79
C PHE A 722 14.46 31.65 9.64
N LEU A 723 13.78 32.10 10.70
CA LEU A 723 12.38 32.53 10.59
C LEU A 723 12.22 33.67 9.57
N ASN A 724 13.06 34.71 9.65
CA ASN A 724 13.03 35.83 8.70
C ASN A 724 13.28 35.37 7.26
N PHE A 725 14.20 34.42 7.07
CA PHE A 725 14.47 33.80 5.78
C PHE A 725 13.25 33.05 5.23
N MET A 726 12.60 32.25 6.07
CA MET A 726 11.42 31.44 5.73
C MET A 726 10.24 32.32 5.28
N ILE A 727 10.05 33.47 5.94
CA ILE A 727 8.88 34.35 5.75
C ILE A 727 9.14 35.47 4.75
N GLN A 728 10.32 35.48 4.12
CA GLN A 728 10.67 36.46 3.09
C GLN A 728 9.85 36.24 1.82
N LYS A 729 9.39 37.32 1.18
CA LYS A 729 8.72 37.25 -0.13
C LYS A 729 9.56 36.47 -1.14
N GLY A 730 8.94 35.52 -1.83
CA GLY A 730 9.55 34.54 -2.73
C GLY A 730 9.91 33.21 -2.03
N ASN A 731 10.25 33.23 -0.73
CA ASN A 731 10.60 32.02 0.01
C ASN A 731 9.40 31.31 0.63
N ARG A 732 8.35 32.04 1.01
CA ARG A 732 7.18 31.54 1.77
C ARG A 732 6.56 30.29 1.15
N ILE A 733 6.41 30.29 -0.17
CA ILE A 733 5.84 29.17 -0.94
C ILE A 733 6.64 27.87 -0.79
N TYR A 734 7.95 27.94 -0.56
CA TYR A 734 8.81 26.76 -0.39
C TYR A 734 8.80 26.22 1.04
N PHE A 735 8.19 26.94 1.97
CA PHE A 735 8.11 26.63 3.39
C PHE A 735 6.67 26.58 3.90
N ASN A 736 5.68 26.35 3.03
CA ASN A 736 4.26 26.28 3.41
C ASN A 736 4.05 25.41 4.66
N ASN A 737 4.48 24.14 4.60
CA ASN A 737 4.30 23.18 5.69
C ASN A 737 5.04 23.60 6.96
N GLU A 738 6.29 24.07 6.83
CA GLU A 738 7.07 24.57 7.95
C GLU A 738 6.42 25.81 8.60
N ILE A 739 5.83 26.70 7.81
CA ILE A 739 5.08 27.88 8.28
C ILE A 739 3.78 27.46 8.97
N CYS A 740 3.05 26.48 8.44
CA CYS A 740 1.84 25.92 9.04
C CYS A 740 2.17 25.27 10.40
N PHE A 741 3.19 24.42 10.47
CA PHE A 741 3.67 23.86 11.74
C PHE A 741 4.12 24.95 12.71
N TYR A 742 4.88 25.94 12.24
CA TYR A 742 5.34 27.05 13.07
C TYR A 742 4.16 27.83 13.67
N SER A 743 3.15 28.17 12.85
CA SER A 743 1.97 28.92 13.33
C SER A 743 1.14 28.12 14.33
N GLY A 744 1.06 26.79 14.16
CA GLY A 744 0.44 25.90 15.14
C GLY A 744 1.18 25.82 16.49
N LEU A 745 2.51 25.99 16.49
CA LEU A 745 3.36 25.97 17.68
C LEU A 745 3.48 27.34 18.38
N VAL A 746 3.31 28.44 17.64
CA VAL A 746 3.51 29.81 18.13
C VAL A 746 2.20 30.60 18.04
N PRO A 747 1.44 30.72 19.14
CA PRO A 747 0.12 31.37 19.11
C PRO A 747 0.13 32.88 18.81
N ASP A 748 1.26 33.56 19.01
CA ASP A 748 1.46 34.96 18.61
C ASP A 748 2.12 35.00 17.23
N CYS A 749 1.27 34.99 16.20
CA CYS A 749 1.67 35.00 14.80
C CYS A 749 1.68 36.39 14.14
N LYS A 750 1.66 37.48 14.93
CA LYS A 750 1.54 38.84 14.37
C LYS A 750 2.59 39.15 13.30
N LYS A 751 3.87 38.89 13.60
CA LYS A 751 5.00 39.09 12.67
C LYS A 751 4.82 38.30 11.35
N LEU A 752 4.23 37.12 11.43
CA LEU A 752 4.01 36.22 10.30
C LEU A 752 2.89 36.76 9.38
N LEU A 753 1.78 37.18 9.99
CA LEU A 753 0.64 37.79 9.30
C LEU A 753 1.01 39.13 8.68
N ASP A 754 1.67 40.02 9.43
CA ASP A 754 2.08 41.35 8.96
C ASP A 754 3.00 41.24 7.73
N SER A 755 3.96 40.30 7.75
CA SER A 755 4.87 40.06 6.62
C SER A 755 4.13 39.72 5.32
N MET A 756 3.08 38.92 5.40
CA MET A 756 2.30 38.48 4.23
C MET A 756 1.23 39.49 3.81
N ALA A 757 0.67 40.23 4.77
CA ALA A 757 -0.40 41.19 4.55
C ALA A 757 -0.01 42.25 3.51
N ASP A 758 1.22 42.75 3.52
CA ASP A 758 1.69 43.74 2.53
C ASP A 758 1.55 43.24 1.09
N THR A 759 1.93 41.97 0.83
CA THR A 759 1.85 41.37 -0.51
C THR A 759 0.40 41.12 -0.93
N ILE A 760 -0.44 40.68 0.02
CA ILE A 760 -1.87 40.45 -0.22
C ILE A 760 -2.58 41.79 -0.49
N ILE A 761 -2.28 42.85 0.27
CA ILE A 761 -2.86 44.18 0.09
C ILE A 761 -2.47 44.76 -1.27
N GLU A 762 -1.20 44.62 -1.70
CA GLU A 762 -0.77 45.05 -3.04
C GLU A 762 -1.58 44.37 -4.15
N ALA A 763 -1.85 43.07 -4.03
CA ALA A 763 -2.68 42.33 -4.97
C ALA A 763 -4.15 42.79 -4.91
N ILE A 764 -4.68 43.02 -3.71
CA ILE A 764 -6.04 43.57 -3.50
C ILE A 764 -6.19 44.92 -4.19
N MET A 765 -5.23 45.82 -4.02
CA MET A 765 -5.27 47.17 -4.60
C MET A 765 -5.25 47.14 -6.14
N LYS A 766 -4.60 46.16 -6.76
CA LYS A 766 -4.56 46.00 -8.23
C LYS A 766 -5.89 45.52 -8.81
N ASN A 767 -6.65 44.74 -8.04
CA ASN A 767 -7.86 44.05 -8.50
C ASN A 767 -9.15 44.53 -7.80
N ILE A 768 -9.13 45.73 -7.20
CA ILE A 768 -10.24 46.21 -6.35
C ILE A 768 -11.58 46.35 -7.12
N ASP A 769 -11.53 46.69 -8.41
CA ASP A 769 -12.70 46.84 -9.28
C ASP A 769 -13.48 45.52 -9.47
N VAL A 770 -12.81 44.37 -9.29
CA VAL A 770 -13.42 43.03 -9.35
C VAL A 770 -14.40 42.83 -8.19
N ILE A 771 -14.11 43.39 -7.02
CA ILE A 771 -14.92 43.23 -5.80
C ILE A 771 -16.23 44.01 -5.91
N ASP A 772 -16.21 45.18 -6.55
CA ASP A 772 -17.42 45.98 -6.81
C ASP A 772 -18.39 45.26 -7.76
N THR A 773 -17.86 44.41 -8.65
CA THR A 773 -18.66 43.55 -9.53
C THR A 773 -19.36 42.43 -8.74
N LEU A 774 -18.68 41.85 -7.74
CA LEU A 774 -19.25 40.80 -6.88
C LEU A 774 -20.36 41.33 -5.94
N ASN A 775 -20.23 42.56 -5.44
CA ASN A 775 -21.27 43.17 -4.61
C ASN A 775 -22.56 43.49 -5.40
N ASN A 776 -22.50 43.46 -6.74
CA ASN A 776 -23.64 43.66 -7.65
C ASN A 776 -24.00 42.40 -8.46
N ILE A 777 -23.73 41.19 -7.96
CA ILE A 777 -24.05 39.93 -8.66
C ILE A 777 -25.55 39.87 -9.04
N GLU A 778 -25.82 39.93 -10.34
CA GLU A 778 -27.14 39.65 -10.93
C GLU A 778 -27.21 38.16 -11.34
N ILE A 779 -28.11 37.41 -10.69
CA ILE A 779 -28.47 36.02 -11.03
C ILE A 779 -29.84 36.10 -11.71
N ILE A 780 -29.87 35.95 -13.03
CA ILE A 780 -31.02 36.37 -13.88
C ILE A 780 -32.07 35.27 -14.01
N THR A 781 -31.72 33.99 -13.88
CA THR A 781 -32.66 32.90 -14.15
C THR A 781 -33.68 32.67 -13.01
N ASP A 782 -34.95 32.53 -13.39
CA ASP A 782 -35.89 31.67 -12.66
C ASP A 782 -35.38 30.25 -12.88
N PHE A 783 -35.04 29.50 -11.82
CA PHE A 783 -34.59 28.10 -11.93
C PHE A 783 -35.73 27.18 -12.43
N LYS A 784 -36.19 27.37 -13.67
CA LYS A 784 -37.05 26.44 -14.40
C LYS A 784 -36.15 25.47 -15.12
N ILE A 785 -35.57 24.57 -14.34
CA ILE A 785 -34.83 23.45 -14.90
C ILE A 785 -35.82 22.59 -15.70
N GLU A 786 -35.48 22.23 -16.94
CA GLU A 786 -36.36 21.44 -17.80
C GLU A 786 -36.70 20.10 -17.13
N LYS A 787 -38.01 19.86 -17.05
CA LYS A 787 -38.63 18.81 -16.25
C LYS A 787 -38.11 17.41 -16.55
N ASP A 788 -37.72 17.11 -17.78
CA ASP A 788 -37.47 15.72 -18.20
C ASP A 788 -36.00 15.29 -18.08
N GLU A 789 -35.05 16.23 -18.19
CA GLU A 789 -33.62 15.95 -18.01
C GLU A 789 -33.23 15.96 -16.52
N LEU A 790 -33.89 16.83 -15.74
CA LEU A 790 -33.79 16.88 -14.30
C LEU A 790 -34.45 15.67 -13.63
N VAL A 791 -35.62 15.22 -14.08
CA VAL A 791 -36.30 14.04 -13.52
C VAL A 791 -35.45 12.78 -13.69
N LYS A 792 -34.68 12.66 -14.78
CA LYS A 792 -33.82 11.51 -15.02
C LYS A 792 -32.56 11.50 -14.15
N LYS A 793 -31.93 12.66 -13.89
CA LYS A 793 -30.80 12.81 -12.94
C LYS A 793 -31.23 12.88 -11.47
N LEU A 794 -32.50 13.22 -11.19
CA LEU A 794 -33.03 13.39 -9.84
C LEU A 794 -34.00 12.28 -9.41
N GLU A 795 -34.20 11.21 -10.18
CA GLU A 795 -34.90 10.00 -9.67
C GLU A 795 -34.11 9.31 -8.54
N GLU A 796 -32.83 9.66 -8.35
CA GLU A 796 -31.91 9.18 -7.29
C GLU A 796 -32.04 9.95 -5.94
N ASN A 797 -33.20 10.56 -5.66
CA ASN A 797 -33.39 11.57 -4.60
C ASN A 797 -32.93 11.22 -3.16
N ARG A 798 -32.24 12.21 -2.57
CA ARG A 798 -31.72 12.34 -1.19
C ARG A 798 -30.76 11.21 -0.80
N PRO A 799 -29.44 11.46 -0.78
CA PRO A 799 -28.48 10.45 -0.41
C PRO A 799 -28.84 9.87 0.98
N THR A 800 -28.85 8.56 1.05
CA THR A 800 -28.98 7.77 2.27
C THR A 800 -27.88 8.18 3.24
N GLN A 801 -28.02 7.85 4.53
CA GLN A 801 -26.94 8.15 5.48
C GLN A 801 -25.63 7.51 5.01
N LYS A 802 -25.69 6.32 4.41
CA LYS A 802 -24.53 5.64 3.83
C LYS A 802 -23.93 6.41 2.64
N GLU A 803 -24.73 6.94 1.73
CA GLU A 803 -24.23 7.75 0.62
C GLU A 803 -23.70 9.11 1.10
N ILE A 804 -24.27 9.68 2.18
CA ILE A 804 -23.74 10.89 2.83
C ILE A 804 -22.43 10.60 3.54
N ASP A 805 -22.33 9.46 4.22
CA ASP A 805 -21.09 9.03 4.88
C ASP A 805 -20.01 8.80 3.82
N ASP A 806 -20.34 8.12 2.71
CA ASP A 806 -19.47 7.97 1.52
C ASP A 806 -19.03 9.34 0.95
N MET A 807 -19.95 10.32 0.84
CA MET A 807 -19.66 11.68 0.36
C MET A 807 -18.85 12.52 1.36
N SER A 808 -19.09 12.35 2.68
CA SER A 808 -18.35 13.05 3.74
C SER A 808 -16.93 12.51 3.89
N ASP A 809 -16.75 11.22 3.60
CA ASP A 809 -15.44 10.61 3.50
C ASP A 809 -14.63 11.23 2.35
N SER A 810 -15.27 11.66 1.25
CA SER A 810 -14.63 12.40 0.15
C SER A 810 -14.54 13.93 0.32
N SER A 811 -15.21 14.53 1.33
CA SER A 811 -15.29 15.99 1.50
C SER A 811 -14.18 16.58 2.39
N GLN A 812 -13.33 15.75 2.99
CA GLN A 812 -12.12 16.21 3.67
C GLN A 812 -11.01 16.44 2.68
N LYS A 813 -11.21 17.49 1.88
CA LYS A 813 -10.17 18.01 1.01
C LYS A 813 -9.31 18.88 1.90
N GLU A 814 -8.11 18.45 2.24
CA GLU A 814 -7.06 19.47 2.29
C GLU A 814 -6.96 19.98 0.86
N VAL A 815 -7.60 21.09 0.52
CA VAL A 815 -7.09 21.89 -0.60
C VAL A 815 -5.78 22.48 -0.10
N THR A 816 -4.73 21.66 -0.04
CA THR A 816 -3.39 22.19 0.04
C THR A 816 -3.09 22.72 -1.36
N PRO A 817 -2.85 24.03 -1.54
CA PRO A 817 -2.40 24.59 -2.82
C PRO A 817 -0.92 24.27 -3.03
N ASP A 818 -0.50 23.05 -2.70
CA ASP A 818 0.87 22.56 -2.63
C ASP A 818 1.50 22.34 -4.03
N GLU A 819 0.94 23.05 -4.99
CA GLU A 819 1.38 23.26 -6.34
C GLU A 819 2.68 24.03 -6.36
N PHE A 820 3.60 23.56 -7.20
CA PHE A 820 4.89 24.18 -7.45
C PHE A 820 5.94 23.97 -6.36
N ARG A 821 6.17 22.71 -5.97
CA ARG A 821 7.51 22.29 -5.53
C ARG A 821 8.49 22.40 -6.70
N LYS A 822 9.02 23.60 -6.96
CA LYS A 822 10.34 23.71 -7.57
C LYS A 822 11.33 23.08 -6.59
N LYS A 823 12.29 22.32 -7.12
CA LYS A 823 13.55 22.04 -6.42
C LYS A 823 13.96 23.31 -5.67
N LYS A 824 14.24 23.21 -4.37
CA LYS A 824 15.16 24.14 -3.71
C LYS A 824 16.38 24.19 -4.65
N SER A 825 16.50 25.27 -5.39
CA SER A 825 17.62 25.61 -6.26
C SER A 825 18.11 26.94 -5.72
N PRO A 826 19.43 27.15 -5.72
CA PRO A 826 20.14 27.84 -4.66
C PRO A 826 19.52 29.20 -4.40
N VAL A 827 18.92 29.38 -3.23
CA VAL A 827 18.83 30.72 -2.67
C VAL A 827 20.29 31.12 -2.47
N LEU A 828 20.79 31.93 -3.40
CA LEU A 828 22.13 32.46 -3.36
C LEU A 828 22.26 33.22 -2.03
N LEU A 829 22.92 32.61 -1.06
CA LEU A 829 23.67 33.34 -0.06
C LEU A 829 24.72 34.13 -0.85
N GLU A 830 24.36 35.32 -1.32
CA GLU A 830 25.25 36.18 -2.09
C GLU A 830 26.45 36.58 -1.24
N THR A 831 27.53 35.82 -1.35
CA THR A 831 28.86 36.42 -1.38
C THR A 831 29.04 37.06 -2.74
N LYS A 832 28.84 38.38 -2.80
CA LYS A 832 29.15 39.26 -3.93
C LYS A 832 30.42 38.85 -4.66
N GLN A 833 30.32 38.39 -5.91
CA GLN A 833 31.32 38.69 -6.95
C GLN A 833 30.83 38.33 -8.37
N ASN A 834 30.66 39.39 -9.18
CA ASN A 834 30.84 39.52 -10.63
C ASN A 834 30.32 38.43 -11.59
N SER A 835 29.29 38.77 -12.36
CA SER A 835 29.33 38.66 -13.84
C SER A 835 28.22 39.47 -14.50
N GLN A 836 28.60 40.18 -15.56
CA GLN A 836 27.77 40.99 -16.44
C GLN A 836 27.01 40.06 -17.40
N ASP A 837 25.68 40.13 -17.46
CA ASP A 837 24.84 39.88 -18.64
C ASP A 837 23.42 40.36 -18.31
N SER A 838 22.97 41.45 -18.93
CA SER A 838 21.92 42.33 -18.39
C SER A 838 20.61 42.38 -19.17
N GLU A 839 20.28 41.39 -20.02
CA GLU A 839 19.01 41.42 -20.79
C GLU A 839 18.11 40.19 -20.60
N ASN A 840 18.63 39.01 -20.19
CA ASN A 840 17.79 37.84 -19.87
C ASN A 840 17.46 37.70 -18.38
N VAL A 841 18.15 38.47 -17.51
CA VAL A 841 17.95 38.42 -16.06
C VAL A 841 16.66 39.13 -15.65
N GLU A 842 16.20 40.15 -16.38
CA GLU A 842 14.99 40.89 -16.01
C GLU A 842 13.70 40.06 -16.18
N GLU A 843 13.61 39.17 -17.18
CA GLU A 843 12.45 38.27 -17.35
C GLU A 843 12.48 37.06 -16.40
N GLU A 844 13.66 36.49 -16.09
CA GLU A 844 13.80 35.40 -15.09
C GLU A 844 13.62 35.91 -13.65
N VAL A 845 14.06 37.14 -13.34
CA VAL A 845 13.83 37.78 -12.03
C VAL A 845 12.37 38.17 -11.85
N ALA A 846 11.69 38.67 -12.90
CA ALA A 846 10.26 38.98 -12.84
C ALA A 846 9.38 37.73 -12.63
N GLN A 847 9.76 36.57 -13.16
CA GLN A 847 9.08 35.29 -12.88
C GLN A 847 9.45 34.65 -11.53
N GLN A 848 10.58 35.03 -10.92
CA GLN A 848 10.94 34.60 -9.56
C GLN A 848 10.28 35.44 -8.46
N GLU A 849 9.81 36.65 -8.77
CA GLU A 849 9.15 37.57 -7.81
C GLU A 849 7.62 37.39 -7.67
N ALA A 850 6.98 36.62 -8.58
CA ALA A 850 5.55 36.36 -8.53
C ALA A 850 5.24 35.15 -7.63
N GLU A 851 4.84 35.40 -6.37
CA GLU A 851 4.25 34.38 -5.51
C GLU A 851 2.87 33.96 -6.05
N ASP A 852 2.55 32.66 -6.02
CA ASP A 852 1.19 32.19 -6.32
C ASP A 852 0.21 32.79 -5.31
N PHE A 853 -0.79 33.52 -5.82
CA PHE A 853 -1.68 34.31 -4.98
C PHE A 853 -2.59 33.42 -4.12
N TYR A 854 -3.08 32.31 -4.65
CA TYR A 854 -3.96 31.42 -3.90
C TYR A 854 -3.21 30.70 -2.77
N LEU A 855 -2.00 30.20 -3.05
CA LEU A 855 -1.15 29.56 -2.04
C LEU A 855 -0.80 30.53 -0.91
N LEU A 856 -0.41 31.77 -1.24
CA LEU A 856 -0.13 32.79 -0.24
C LEU A 856 -1.35 33.06 0.66
N VAL A 857 -2.55 33.13 0.07
CA VAL A 857 -3.81 33.37 0.79
C VAL A 857 -4.18 32.19 1.68
N SER A 858 -3.99 30.95 1.22
CA SER A 858 -4.21 29.75 2.04
C SER A 858 -3.26 29.69 3.24
N ILE A 859 -1.96 29.93 3.03
CA ILE A 859 -0.96 30.03 4.12
C ILE A 859 -1.41 31.09 5.14
N TYR A 860 -1.79 32.27 4.64
CA TYR A 860 -2.23 33.38 5.47
C TYR A 860 -3.48 33.06 6.30
N GLY A 861 -4.45 32.35 5.71
CA GLY A 861 -5.64 31.85 6.42
C GLY A 861 -5.29 30.87 7.53
N SER A 862 -4.43 29.88 7.24
CA SER A 862 -3.96 28.88 8.21
C SER A 862 -3.24 29.52 9.40
N ILE A 863 -2.40 30.52 9.14
CA ILE A 863 -1.75 31.29 10.20
C ILE A 863 -2.80 32.02 11.07
N LEU A 864 -3.78 32.67 10.45
CA LEU A 864 -4.82 33.40 11.18
C LEU A 864 -5.68 32.46 12.04
N LYS A 865 -5.97 31.25 11.56
CA LYS A 865 -6.66 30.18 12.32
C LYS A 865 -5.90 29.84 13.61
N ASN A 866 -4.57 29.83 13.57
CA ASN A 866 -3.70 29.48 14.70
C ASN A 866 -3.28 30.69 15.57
N ALA A 867 -3.58 31.93 15.16
CA ALA A 867 -3.16 33.16 15.84
C ALA A 867 -3.99 33.49 17.10
N GLU A 868 -3.99 32.61 18.09
CA GLU A 868 -4.87 32.70 19.25
C GLU A 868 -4.59 33.90 20.16
N LEU A 869 -3.31 34.25 20.34
CA LEU A 869 -2.87 35.35 21.20
C LEU A 869 -2.89 36.71 20.50
N LEU A 870 -3.32 36.77 19.24
CA LEU A 870 -3.45 38.02 18.49
C LEU A 870 -4.63 38.86 19.03
N ASP A 871 -4.42 40.17 19.12
CA ASP A 871 -5.44 41.13 19.55
C ASP A 871 -6.64 41.13 18.58
N ASN A 872 -7.85 41.39 19.09
CA ASN A 872 -9.07 41.33 18.26
C ASN A 872 -9.05 42.33 17.10
N SER A 873 -8.46 43.52 17.29
CA SER A 873 -8.32 44.51 16.22
C SER A 873 -7.48 44.01 15.05
N ASP A 874 -6.37 43.31 15.36
CA ASP A 874 -5.52 42.72 14.34
C ASP A 874 -6.23 41.52 13.69
N LYS A 875 -6.95 40.68 14.46
CA LYS A 875 -7.77 39.58 13.91
C LYS A 875 -8.80 40.07 12.91
N VAL A 876 -9.52 41.15 13.21
CA VAL A 876 -10.50 41.77 12.31
C VAL A 876 -9.82 42.25 11.03
N GLN A 877 -8.70 42.96 11.14
CA GLN A 877 -7.94 43.46 9.99
C GLN A 877 -7.42 42.32 9.09
N HIS A 878 -6.80 41.29 9.68
CA HIS A 878 -6.26 40.19 8.88
C HIS A 878 -7.37 39.32 8.27
N LEU A 879 -8.48 39.11 8.99
CA LEU A 879 -9.67 38.44 8.45
C LEU A 879 -10.25 39.21 7.27
N GLU A 880 -10.34 40.54 7.36
CA GLU A 880 -10.79 41.40 6.27
C GLU A 880 -9.92 41.23 5.02
N ASN A 881 -8.59 41.28 5.17
CA ASN A 881 -7.66 41.05 4.06
C ASN A 881 -7.82 39.67 3.44
N TYR A 882 -7.97 38.63 4.26
CA TYR A 882 -8.18 37.26 3.79
C TYR A 882 -9.48 37.13 2.99
N MET A 883 -10.58 37.66 3.52
CA MET A 883 -11.88 37.64 2.84
C MET A 883 -11.82 38.41 1.51
N TYR A 884 -11.11 39.54 1.46
CA TYR A 884 -10.91 40.27 0.22
C TYR A 884 -10.14 39.46 -0.82
N ALA A 885 -9.06 38.79 -0.40
CA ALA A 885 -8.27 37.97 -1.30
C ALA A 885 -9.08 36.79 -1.87
N MET A 886 -9.87 36.12 -1.04
CA MET A 886 -10.77 35.05 -1.49
C MET A 886 -11.85 35.55 -2.45
N ASN A 887 -12.41 36.74 -2.21
CA ASN A 887 -13.36 37.35 -3.13
C ASN A 887 -12.71 37.70 -4.48
N ILE A 888 -11.46 38.16 -4.50
CA ILE A 888 -10.74 38.42 -5.76
C ILE A 888 -10.59 37.14 -6.58
N LEU A 889 -10.18 36.04 -5.94
CA LEU A 889 -10.07 34.73 -6.60
C LEU A 889 -11.40 34.30 -7.24
N LEU A 890 -12.51 34.49 -6.53
CA LEU A 890 -13.84 34.21 -7.09
C LEU A 890 -14.16 35.08 -8.31
N GLY A 891 -13.84 36.37 -8.23
CA GLY A 891 -14.08 37.29 -9.34
C GLY A 891 -13.21 36.99 -10.56
N GLU A 892 -11.97 36.54 -10.36
CA GLU A 892 -11.10 36.04 -11.43
C GLU A 892 -11.68 34.77 -12.07
N ILE A 893 -12.22 33.83 -11.28
CA ILE A 893 -12.94 32.65 -11.79
C ILE A 893 -14.14 33.07 -12.65
N PHE A 894 -14.93 34.05 -12.20
CA PHE A 894 -16.07 34.55 -12.98
C PHE A 894 -15.62 35.22 -14.29
N ALA A 895 -14.54 35.99 -14.26
CA ALA A 895 -13.96 36.60 -15.46
C ALA A 895 -13.47 35.54 -16.45
N LEU A 896 -12.79 34.49 -15.96
CA LEU A 896 -12.35 33.35 -16.76
C LEU A 896 -13.54 32.61 -17.38
N ALA A 897 -14.60 32.34 -16.61
CA ALA A 897 -15.80 31.68 -17.11
C ALA A 897 -16.46 32.47 -18.25
N GLU A 898 -16.51 33.81 -18.14
CA GLU A 898 -17.02 34.70 -19.20
C GLU A 898 -16.14 34.71 -20.46
N VAL A 899 -14.83 34.48 -20.33
CA VAL A 899 -13.91 34.27 -21.47
C VAL A 899 -14.16 32.91 -22.11
N PHE A 900 -14.22 31.84 -21.34
CA PHE A 900 -14.52 30.49 -21.82
C PHE A 900 -15.85 30.44 -22.58
N LYS A 901 -16.88 31.16 -22.10
CA LYS A 901 -18.16 31.33 -22.80
C LYS A 901 -17.99 31.80 -24.25
N LYS A 902 -17.03 32.69 -24.52
CA LYS A 902 -16.79 33.28 -25.84
C LYS A 902 -15.96 32.38 -26.75
N GLU A 903 -15.13 31.51 -26.19
CA GLU A 903 -14.17 30.70 -26.95
C GLU A 903 -14.71 29.34 -27.40
N ILE A 904 -15.72 28.77 -26.73
CA ILE A 904 -16.30 27.46 -27.12
C ILE A 904 -16.97 27.58 -28.51
N PRO A 905 -16.52 26.82 -29.53
CA PRO A 905 -17.17 26.75 -30.83
C PRO A 905 -18.44 25.90 -30.79
N PHE A 906 -19.46 26.28 -31.57
CA PHE A 906 -20.71 25.51 -31.68
C PHE A 906 -20.49 24.06 -32.19
N GLU A 907 -19.45 23.85 -33.00
CA GLU A 907 -19.09 22.54 -33.56
C GLU A 907 -18.64 21.54 -32.50
N ASP A 908 -17.95 21.99 -31.45
CA ASP A 908 -17.47 21.12 -30.36
C ASP A 908 -18.62 20.78 -29.40
N PHE A 909 -19.52 21.74 -29.13
CA PHE A 909 -20.73 21.50 -28.33
C PHE A 909 -21.65 20.44 -28.95
N ILE A 910 -21.83 20.45 -30.27
CA ILE A 910 -22.61 19.43 -30.97
C ILE A 910 -21.95 18.05 -30.81
N LYS A 911 -20.62 17.93 -31.00
CA LYS A 911 -19.94 16.63 -30.89
C LYS A 911 -20.11 15.98 -29.52
N GLU A 912 -20.13 16.78 -28.45
CA GLU A 912 -20.20 16.27 -27.08
C GLU A 912 -21.64 15.97 -26.61
N ASN A 913 -22.65 16.67 -27.13
CA ASN A 913 -24.01 16.66 -26.56
C ASN A 913 -25.09 16.10 -27.50
N GLN A 914 -24.74 15.64 -28.70
CA GLN A 914 -25.70 15.15 -29.68
C GLN A 914 -26.19 13.72 -29.35
N GLU A 915 -27.37 13.64 -28.72
CA GLU A 915 -28.07 12.37 -28.50
C GLU A 915 -28.83 11.89 -29.75
N GLU A 916 -28.99 10.57 -29.92
CA GLU A 916 -29.76 9.99 -31.03
C GLU A 916 -31.22 10.50 -31.03
N GLY A 917 -31.54 11.41 -31.95
CA GLY A 917 -32.91 11.88 -32.21
C GLY A 917 -33.24 13.31 -31.80
N LYS A 918 -32.30 14.09 -31.26
CA LYS A 918 -32.50 15.52 -30.92
C LYS A 918 -31.56 16.41 -31.75
N GLU A 919 -32.11 17.29 -32.59
CA GLU A 919 -31.31 18.32 -33.30
C GLU A 919 -31.03 19.49 -32.34
N LEU A 920 -29.77 19.65 -31.93
CA LEU A 920 -29.34 20.79 -31.12
C LEU A 920 -29.23 22.04 -31.99
N THR A 921 -29.91 23.11 -31.57
CA THR A 921 -29.92 24.39 -32.28
C THR A 921 -28.87 25.36 -31.72
N GLN A 922 -28.55 26.41 -32.48
CA GLN A 922 -27.73 27.53 -31.99
C GLN A 922 -28.37 28.18 -30.74
N GLU A 923 -29.70 28.18 -30.64
CA GLU A 923 -30.42 28.71 -29.48
C GLU A 923 -30.20 27.84 -28.24
N ASP A 924 -30.14 26.52 -28.39
CA ASP A 924 -29.85 25.58 -27.29
C ASP A 924 -28.40 25.73 -26.80
N PHE A 925 -27.47 26.02 -27.71
CA PHE A 925 -26.07 26.30 -27.37
C PHE A 925 -25.90 27.61 -26.58
N GLU A 926 -26.56 28.70 -27.00
CA GLU A 926 -26.51 29.96 -26.27
C GLU A 926 -27.20 29.83 -24.90
N LYS A 927 -28.32 29.09 -24.80
CA LYS A 927 -28.96 28.77 -23.52
C LYS A 927 -28.07 27.93 -22.62
N SER A 928 -27.36 26.94 -23.16
CA SER A 928 -26.42 26.10 -22.40
C SER A 928 -25.25 26.91 -21.85
N LYS A 929 -24.68 27.83 -22.66
CA LYS A 929 -23.65 28.77 -22.23
C LYS A 929 -24.11 29.69 -21.11
N GLU A 930 -25.34 30.19 -21.18
CA GLU A 930 -25.94 31.01 -20.14
C GLU A 930 -26.19 30.20 -18.86
N LEU A 931 -26.70 28.97 -18.98
CA LEU A 931 -26.90 28.05 -17.87
C LEU A 931 -25.59 27.69 -17.16
N PHE A 932 -24.50 27.47 -17.92
CA PHE A 932 -23.16 27.18 -17.38
C PHE A 932 -22.63 28.33 -16.51
N LEU A 933 -22.77 29.58 -16.97
CA LEU A 933 -22.35 30.74 -16.20
C LEU A 933 -23.17 30.92 -14.93
N GLU A 934 -24.50 30.75 -15.02
CA GLU A 934 -25.37 30.83 -13.85
C GLU A 934 -25.07 29.71 -12.85
N MET A 935 -24.74 28.51 -13.32
CA MET A 935 -24.27 27.42 -12.47
C MET A 935 -22.98 27.82 -11.74
N ILE A 936 -21.98 28.37 -12.42
CA ILE A 936 -20.73 28.83 -11.81
C ILE A 936 -21.00 29.91 -10.74
N LYS A 937 -21.84 30.91 -11.06
CA LYS A 937 -22.21 31.99 -10.12
C LYS A 937 -22.89 31.49 -8.85
N VAL A 938 -23.45 30.28 -8.87
CA VAL A 938 -24.16 29.67 -7.73
C VAL A 938 -23.29 28.65 -6.99
N SER A 939 -22.60 27.77 -7.71
CA SER A 939 -21.84 26.66 -7.12
C SER A 939 -20.50 27.13 -6.54
N PHE A 940 -19.77 28.01 -7.23
CA PHE A 940 -18.44 28.44 -6.78
C PHE A 940 -18.44 29.26 -5.49
N PRO A 941 -19.39 30.18 -5.23
CA PRO A 941 -19.47 30.82 -3.92
C PRO A 941 -19.67 29.81 -2.78
N ILE A 942 -20.44 28.75 -3.00
CA ILE A 942 -20.66 27.69 -2.00
C ILE A 942 -19.39 26.85 -1.81
N ALA A 943 -18.71 26.48 -2.90
CA ALA A 943 -17.43 25.77 -2.84
C ALA A 943 -16.34 26.62 -2.15
N LEU A 944 -16.28 27.92 -2.44
CA LEU A 944 -15.33 28.83 -1.83
C LEU A 944 -15.57 29.00 -0.33
N GLN A 945 -16.82 29.00 0.13
CA GLN A 945 -17.13 29.00 1.57
C GLN A 945 -16.55 27.77 2.27
N HIS A 946 -16.57 26.61 1.61
CA HIS A 946 -15.94 25.40 2.13
C HIS A 946 -14.42 25.58 2.26
N VAL A 947 -13.74 26.09 1.23
CA VAL A 947 -12.30 26.41 1.28
C VAL A 947 -11.97 27.44 2.38
N ILE A 948 -12.83 28.44 2.56
CA ILE A 948 -12.67 29.45 3.63
C ILE A 948 -12.77 28.78 5.01
N LEU A 949 -13.76 27.92 5.22
CA LEU A 949 -13.94 27.18 6.46
C LEU A 949 -12.69 26.33 6.78
N GLU A 950 -12.10 25.67 5.79
CA GLU A 950 -10.91 24.84 5.97
C GLU A 950 -9.67 25.67 6.37
N ASN A 951 -9.42 26.76 5.65
CA ASN A 951 -8.24 27.60 5.83
C ASN A 951 -8.28 28.44 7.11
N VAL A 952 -9.38 29.14 7.38
CA VAL A 952 -9.47 30.13 8.48
C VAL A 952 -10.44 29.72 9.59
N GLY A 953 -11.22 28.66 9.41
CA GLY A 953 -12.29 28.29 10.32
C GLY A 953 -11.80 27.91 11.72
N THR A 954 -12.19 28.71 12.71
CA THR A 954 -12.02 28.39 14.14
C THR A 954 -13.10 29.10 14.97
N PRO A 955 -13.67 28.46 16.00
CA PRO A 955 -14.59 29.12 16.93
C PRO A 955 -14.00 30.37 17.59
N LYS A 956 -12.67 30.47 17.68
CA LYS A 956 -11.96 31.59 18.32
C LYS A 956 -12.03 32.90 17.51
N LEU A 957 -12.55 32.88 16.28
CA LEU A 957 -12.77 34.06 15.45
C LEU A 957 -14.19 34.63 15.55
N GLU A 958 -15.11 34.04 16.33
CA GLU A 958 -16.52 34.48 16.42
C GLU A 958 -16.66 36.00 16.62
N VAL A 959 -15.92 36.57 17.58
CA VAL A 959 -15.98 38.01 17.90
C VAL A 959 -15.45 38.87 16.75
N ALA A 960 -14.38 38.43 16.08
CA ALA A 960 -13.80 39.15 14.95
C ALA A 960 -14.74 39.11 13.72
N ILE A 961 -15.40 37.96 13.49
CA ILE A 961 -16.41 37.80 12.44
C ILE A 961 -17.59 38.74 12.71
N ASP A 962 -18.11 38.79 13.94
CA ASP A 962 -19.23 39.66 14.31
C ASP A 962 -18.89 41.15 14.15
N GLU A 963 -17.69 41.56 14.56
CA GLU A 963 -17.22 42.94 14.41
C GLU A 963 -17.05 43.32 12.94
N LEU A 964 -16.37 42.47 12.15
CA LEU A 964 -16.17 42.71 10.72
C LEU A 964 -17.49 42.75 9.97
N MET A 965 -18.42 41.84 10.27
CA MET A 965 -19.75 41.82 9.67
C MET A 965 -20.53 43.11 9.96
N GLY A 966 -20.37 43.70 11.15
CA GLY A 966 -20.91 45.02 11.49
C GLY A 966 -20.33 46.17 10.67
N GLN A 967 -19.11 46.04 10.14
CA GLN A 967 -18.47 47.03 9.27
C GLN A 967 -18.91 46.90 7.80
N LYS A 968 -19.59 45.82 7.43
CA LYS A 968 -20.00 45.48 6.05
C LYS A 968 -21.52 45.61 5.81
N GLU A 969 -22.21 46.52 6.50
CA GLU A 969 -23.68 46.65 6.39
C GLU A 969 -24.16 46.90 4.94
N ASP A 970 -23.41 47.67 4.15
CA ASP A 970 -23.75 48.03 2.76
C ASP A 970 -23.15 47.07 1.71
N LYS A 971 -22.56 45.94 2.12
CA LYS A 971 -21.87 45.00 1.23
C LYS A 971 -22.48 43.60 1.32
N PRO A 972 -23.54 43.31 0.55
CA PRO A 972 -24.40 42.16 0.79
C PRO A 972 -23.72 40.82 0.46
N PHE A 973 -22.80 40.77 -0.51
CA PHE A 973 -22.03 39.56 -0.82
C PHE A 973 -20.98 39.24 0.25
N GLU A 974 -20.19 40.23 0.67
CA GLU A 974 -19.21 40.06 1.76
C GLU A 974 -19.88 39.60 3.06
N LYS A 975 -21.06 40.15 3.35
CA LYS A 975 -21.88 39.74 4.49
C LYS A 975 -22.39 38.31 4.38
N PHE A 976 -22.83 37.88 3.19
CA PHE A 976 -23.21 36.49 2.93
C PHE A 976 -22.05 35.53 3.25
N MET A 977 -20.83 35.84 2.81
CA MET A 977 -19.67 34.99 3.07
C MET A 977 -19.35 34.87 4.58
N LEU A 978 -19.43 35.98 5.33
CA LEU A 978 -19.16 36.00 6.77
C LEU A 978 -20.26 35.30 7.60
N GLU A 979 -21.53 35.56 7.30
CA GLU A 979 -22.65 34.95 8.04
C GLU A 979 -22.67 33.42 7.86
N PHE A 980 -22.37 32.94 6.65
CA PHE A 980 -22.30 31.50 6.39
C PHE A 980 -21.03 30.84 6.89
N LEU A 981 -19.88 31.54 6.95
CA LEU A 981 -18.71 31.06 7.68
C LEU A 981 -19.05 30.84 9.17
N LYS A 982 -19.74 31.79 9.80
CA LYS A 982 -20.19 31.66 11.19
C LYS A 982 -21.16 30.49 11.37
N CYS A 983 -22.08 30.32 10.43
CA CYS A 983 -23.03 29.21 10.39
C CYS A 983 -22.33 27.85 10.25
N ASP A 984 -21.36 27.75 9.32
CA ASP A 984 -20.56 26.55 9.06
C ASP A 984 -19.72 26.16 10.30
N LEU A 985 -19.20 27.15 11.05
CA LEU A 985 -18.52 26.95 12.33
C LEU A 985 -19.43 26.53 13.49
N ASN A 986 -20.76 26.59 13.29
CA ASN A 986 -21.76 26.28 14.31
C ASN A 986 -21.57 27.04 15.64
N VAL A 987 -21.14 28.31 15.55
CA VAL A 987 -20.95 29.20 16.71
C VAL A 987 -22.11 30.19 16.87
N GLY A 988 -22.48 30.49 18.11
CA GLY A 988 -23.62 31.35 18.42
C GLY A 988 -25.00 30.70 18.19
N ASN A 989 -26.06 31.51 18.03
CA ASN A 989 -27.42 31.04 17.77
C ASN A 989 -27.74 31.10 16.27
N VAL A 990 -27.03 30.27 15.50
CA VAL A 990 -27.00 30.23 14.03
C VAL A 990 -28.39 30.39 13.40
N MET A 991 -29.37 29.57 13.80
CA MET A 991 -30.70 29.57 13.19
C MET A 991 -31.46 30.89 13.42
N SER A 992 -31.29 31.51 14.58
CA SER A 992 -31.95 32.79 14.89
C SER A 992 -31.27 33.97 14.18
N GLU A 993 -29.94 33.88 14.00
CA GLU A 993 -29.14 34.88 13.30
C GLU A 993 -29.44 34.86 11.80
N LEU A 994 -29.45 33.68 11.17
CA LEU A 994 -29.86 33.49 9.78
C LEU A 994 -31.28 33.99 9.51
N HIS A 995 -32.23 33.73 10.43
CA HIS A 995 -33.60 34.26 10.32
C HIS A 995 -33.60 35.79 10.24
N ARG A 996 -32.85 36.45 11.13
CA ARG A 996 -32.73 37.92 11.16
C ARG A 996 -32.00 38.45 9.93
N TYR A 997 -30.98 37.74 9.44
CA TYR A 997 -30.27 38.10 8.22
C TYR A 997 -31.20 38.03 7.00
N ILE A 998 -31.90 36.91 6.81
CA ILE A 998 -32.89 36.71 5.74
C ILE A 998 -33.98 37.78 5.80
N GLN A 999 -34.44 38.18 6.97
CA GLN A 999 -35.44 39.25 7.10
C GLN A 999 -34.94 40.62 6.63
N LYS A 1000 -33.66 40.94 6.81
CA LYS A 1000 -33.07 42.22 6.42
C LYS A 1000 -32.61 42.27 4.96
N GLU A 1001 -32.20 41.14 4.40
CA GLU A 1001 -31.63 41.08 3.04
C GLU A 1001 -32.66 41.42 1.95
N THR A 1002 -32.28 42.22 0.97
CA THR A 1002 -33.13 42.69 -0.13
C THR A 1002 -32.58 42.36 -1.51
N SER A 1003 -31.30 42.00 -1.62
CA SER A 1003 -30.68 41.58 -2.88
C SER A 1003 -31.23 40.23 -3.32
N GLU A 1004 -31.82 40.21 -4.52
CA GLU A 1004 -32.37 38.98 -5.11
C GLU A 1004 -31.29 37.93 -5.34
N GLY A 1005 -30.11 38.33 -5.85
CA GLY A 1005 -28.97 37.43 -6.08
C GLY A 1005 -28.48 36.78 -4.78
N ILE A 1006 -28.36 37.56 -3.69
CA ILE A 1006 -27.97 37.01 -2.38
C ILE A 1006 -29.05 36.09 -1.82
N LEU A 1007 -30.33 36.43 -1.94
CA LEU A 1007 -31.41 35.53 -1.53
C LEU A 1007 -31.39 34.20 -2.30
N LYS A 1008 -31.03 34.20 -3.59
CA LYS A 1008 -30.81 32.98 -4.39
C LYS A 1008 -29.63 32.16 -3.86
N LEU A 1009 -28.49 32.79 -3.51
CA LEU A 1009 -27.35 32.09 -2.90
C LEU A 1009 -27.69 31.50 -1.51
N ILE A 1010 -28.38 32.27 -0.66
CA ILE A 1010 -28.88 31.80 0.64
C ILE A 1010 -29.78 30.58 0.44
N PHE A 1011 -30.72 30.64 -0.50
CA PHE A 1011 -31.61 29.52 -0.81
C PHE A 1011 -30.84 28.26 -1.18
N MET A 1012 -29.83 28.38 -2.04
CA MET A 1012 -29.00 27.26 -2.47
C MET A 1012 -28.15 26.67 -1.34
N LYS A 1013 -27.55 27.50 -0.48
CA LYS A 1013 -26.78 27.03 0.68
C LYS A 1013 -27.68 26.37 1.74
N LEU A 1014 -28.90 26.87 1.97
CA LEU A 1014 -29.88 26.21 2.85
C LEU A 1014 -30.38 24.88 2.27
N LEU A 1015 -30.58 24.80 0.96
CA LEU A 1015 -30.88 23.55 0.27
C LEU A 1015 -29.74 22.54 0.42
N PHE A 1016 -28.49 22.99 0.28
CA PHE A 1016 -27.30 22.19 0.53
C PHE A 1016 -27.32 21.63 1.96
N TYR A 1017 -27.48 22.46 3.00
CA TYR A 1017 -27.57 21.98 4.38
C TYR A 1017 -28.68 20.94 4.62
N TYR A 1018 -29.85 21.17 4.03
CA TYR A 1018 -30.99 20.27 4.17
C TYR A 1018 -30.75 18.92 3.47
N ARG A 1019 -30.25 18.95 2.23
CA ARG A 1019 -30.01 17.74 1.43
C ARG A 1019 -28.85 16.91 1.97
N MET A 1020 -27.74 17.58 2.31
CA MET A 1020 -26.49 16.95 2.75
C MET A 1020 -26.45 16.56 4.23
N ARG A 1021 -27.51 16.87 4.97
CA ARG A 1021 -27.56 16.63 6.41
C ARG A 1021 -26.41 17.25 7.21
N PHE A 1022 -26.01 18.46 6.80
CA PHE A 1022 -24.81 19.14 7.29
C PHE A 1022 -24.73 19.21 8.83
N PHE A 1023 -25.86 19.46 9.51
CA PHE A 1023 -25.93 19.52 10.99
C PHE A 1023 -26.32 18.19 11.67
N GLY A 1024 -26.01 17.03 11.06
CA GLY A 1024 -26.35 15.70 11.59
C GLY A 1024 -27.85 15.41 11.57
N THR A 1025 -28.37 14.45 12.33
CA THR A 1025 -29.78 13.99 12.23
C THR A 1025 -30.79 14.76 13.11
N ASN A 1026 -30.44 15.96 13.61
CA ASN A 1026 -31.28 16.71 14.53
C ASN A 1026 -32.55 17.28 13.86
N THR A 1027 -33.69 16.63 14.11
CA THR A 1027 -34.99 16.99 13.51
C THR A 1027 -35.44 18.42 13.82
N GLN A 1028 -35.03 19.01 14.94
CA GLN A 1028 -35.37 20.41 15.25
C GLN A 1028 -34.62 21.39 14.35
N ILE A 1029 -33.32 21.14 14.11
CA ILE A 1029 -32.48 21.96 13.24
C ILE A 1029 -33.00 21.91 11.79
N TYR A 1030 -33.33 20.72 11.26
CA TYR A 1030 -33.93 20.62 9.92
C TYR A 1030 -35.24 21.35 9.77
N ASN A 1031 -36.10 21.28 10.78
CA ASN A 1031 -37.36 22.01 10.77
C ASN A 1031 -37.12 23.53 10.75
N SER A 1032 -36.06 24.01 11.40
CA SER A 1032 -35.64 25.40 11.31
C SER A 1032 -35.08 25.74 9.93
N ILE A 1033 -34.24 24.89 9.33
CA ILE A 1033 -33.73 25.10 7.96
C ILE A 1033 -34.89 25.17 6.95
N LEU A 1034 -35.87 24.26 7.05
CA LEU A 1034 -37.07 24.30 6.21
C LEU A 1034 -37.88 25.58 6.41
N ASP A 1035 -37.99 26.09 7.64
CA ASP A 1035 -38.63 27.37 7.91
C ASP A 1035 -37.88 28.53 7.21
N LEU A 1036 -36.54 28.53 7.25
CA LEU A 1036 -35.71 29.54 6.57
C LEU A 1036 -35.83 29.44 5.04
N ILE A 1037 -35.84 28.23 4.47
CA ILE A 1037 -36.06 28.00 3.02
C ILE A 1037 -37.39 28.61 2.58
N ILE A 1038 -38.46 28.38 3.35
CA ILE A 1038 -39.79 28.93 3.08
C ILE A 1038 -39.78 30.46 3.15
N GLU A 1039 -39.07 31.05 4.11
CA GLU A 1039 -38.95 32.50 4.25
C GLU A 1039 -38.22 33.14 3.06
N VAL A 1040 -37.16 32.52 2.58
CA VAL A 1040 -36.44 32.98 1.37
C VAL A 1040 -37.32 32.87 0.14
N GLN A 1041 -38.07 31.77 -0.04
CA GLN A 1041 -39.04 31.62 -1.14
C GLN A 1041 -40.14 32.69 -1.11
N ILE A 1042 -40.65 33.02 0.08
CA ILE A 1042 -41.65 34.09 0.25
C ILE A 1042 -41.09 35.45 -0.20
N LYS A 1043 -39.80 35.70 0.04
CA LYS A 1043 -39.12 36.94 -0.36
C LYS A 1043 -38.81 37.00 -1.85
N LEU A 1044 -38.34 35.92 -2.44
CA LEU A 1044 -38.05 35.83 -3.88
C LEU A 1044 -39.34 35.94 -4.72
N ASN A 1045 -40.50 35.55 -4.18
CA ASN A 1045 -41.78 35.53 -4.90
C ASN A 1045 -42.91 36.38 -4.25
N PRO A 1046 -42.88 37.70 -4.41
CA PRO A 1046 -43.88 38.60 -3.82
C PRO A 1046 -45.32 38.29 -4.24
N GLU A 1047 -45.55 37.82 -5.47
CA GLU A 1047 -46.90 37.57 -6.01
C GLU A 1047 -47.60 36.34 -5.40
N LYS A 1048 -46.84 35.28 -5.04
CA LYS A 1048 -47.35 34.06 -4.38
C LYS A 1048 -47.26 34.14 -2.83
N SER A 1049 -46.57 35.16 -2.31
CA SER A 1049 -46.24 35.34 -0.89
C SER A 1049 -47.45 35.33 0.05
N ALA A 1050 -48.58 35.92 -0.35
CA ALA A 1050 -49.76 36.08 0.52
C ALA A 1050 -50.43 34.74 0.86
N THR A 1051 -50.43 33.79 -0.08
CA THR A 1051 -51.03 32.46 0.09
C THR A 1051 -50.12 31.55 0.89
N LEU A 1052 -48.82 31.54 0.56
CA LEU A 1052 -47.81 30.74 1.25
C LEU A 1052 -47.59 31.22 2.70
N SER A 1053 -47.50 32.54 2.92
CA SER A 1053 -47.33 33.14 4.25
C SER A 1053 -48.55 32.88 5.15
N LYS A 1054 -49.77 32.92 4.61
CA LYS A 1054 -51.00 32.62 5.34
C LYS A 1054 -51.12 31.12 5.69
N ALA A 1055 -50.69 30.23 4.79
CA ALA A 1055 -50.63 28.79 5.05
C ALA A 1055 -49.56 28.44 6.09
N PHE A 1056 -48.37 29.05 6.00
CA PHE A 1056 -47.25 28.83 6.91
C PHE A 1056 -47.56 29.33 8.33
N LYS A 1057 -48.21 30.49 8.48
CA LYS A 1057 -48.68 31.01 9.78
C LYS A 1057 -49.82 30.19 10.38
N GLY A 1058 -50.61 29.48 9.56
CA GLY A 1058 -51.76 28.68 10.00
C GLY A 1058 -51.43 27.24 10.41
N ASN A 1059 -50.56 26.55 9.66
CA ASN A 1059 -50.14 25.17 9.97
C ASN A 1059 -48.74 24.86 9.41
N LYS A 1060 -47.71 25.28 10.15
CA LYS A 1060 -46.29 25.05 9.79
C LYS A 1060 -45.97 23.60 9.42
N SER A 1061 -46.54 22.62 10.13
CA SER A 1061 -46.22 21.20 9.90
C SER A 1061 -46.67 20.69 8.52
N ILE A 1062 -47.79 21.17 8.00
CA ILE A 1062 -48.28 20.76 6.67
C ILE A 1062 -47.44 21.41 5.57
N VAL A 1063 -47.12 22.70 5.71
CA VAL A 1063 -46.31 23.42 4.73
C VAL A 1063 -44.89 22.86 4.67
N ARG A 1064 -44.27 22.55 5.83
CA ARG A 1064 -42.98 21.86 5.88
C ARG A 1064 -42.99 20.52 5.16
N LYS A 1065 -44.05 19.71 5.35
CA LYS A 1065 -44.20 18.42 4.66
C LYS A 1065 -44.31 18.57 3.15
N GLU A 1066 -45.00 19.61 2.68
CA GLU A 1066 -45.15 19.86 1.24
C GLU A 1066 -43.84 20.37 0.62
N VAL A 1067 -43.13 21.28 1.29
CA VAL A 1067 -41.82 21.77 0.84
C VAL A 1067 -40.76 20.67 0.89
N ALA A 1068 -40.71 19.88 1.97
CA ALA A 1068 -39.84 18.71 2.04
C ALA A 1068 -40.13 17.72 0.90
N LYS A 1069 -41.41 17.47 0.60
CA LYS A 1069 -41.83 16.60 -0.51
C LYS A 1069 -41.51 17.20 -1.89
N GLN A 1070 -41.54 18.52 -2.07
CA GLN A 1070 -41.10 19.18 -3.31
C GLN A 1070 -39.59 19.07 -3.49
N ILE A 1071 -38.82 19.28 -2.41
CA ILE A 1071 -37.36 19.12 -2.38
C ILE A 1071 -36.96 17.64 -2.61
N GLU A 1072 -37.74 16.68 -2.09
CA GLU A 1072 -37.50 15.22 -2.18
C GLU A 1072 -38.06 14.56 -3.45
N LYS A 1073 -39.00 15.19 -4.17
CA LYS A 1073 -39.57 14.65 -5.43
C LYS A 1073 -39.16 15.44 -6.67
N SER A 1074 -38.33 16.46 -6.51
CA SER A 1074 -37.75 17.25 -7.59
C SER A 1074 -38.77 17.74 -8.63
N GLN A 1075 -39.99 18.06 -8.18
CA GLN A 1075 -40.90 18.87 -8.97
C GLN A 1075 -40.37 20.30 -8.94
N SER A 1076 -40.39 21.01 -10.08
CA SER A 1076 -39.96 22.41 -10.19
C SER A 1076 -40.36 23.16 -8.93
N ILE A 1077 -39.37 23.59 -8.14
CA ILE A 1077 -39.62 24.64 -7.16
C ILE A 1077 -39.93 25.82 -8.04
N GLU A 1078 -41.22 26.11 -8.24
CA GLU A 1078 -41.61 27.34 -8.91
C GLU A 1078 -41.12 28.48 -8.03
N LEU A 1079 -39.94 28.99 -8.37
CA LEU A 1079 -39.64 30.40 -8.24
C LEU A 1079 -40.75 31.12 -9.04
#